data_AF-A0A353QY75-F1
#
_entry.id   AF-A0A353QY75-F1
#
_cell.length_a   1.000
_cell.length_b   1.000
_cell.length_c   1.000
_cell.angle_alpha   90.00
_cell.angle_beta   90.00
_cell.angle_gamma   90.00
#
_symmetry.space_group_name_H-M   'P 1'
#
loop_
_entity.id
_entity.type
_entity.pdbx_description
1 polymer ?
#
loop_
_entity_poly.entity_id
_entity_poly.type
_entity_poly.pdbx_seq_one_letter_code
_entity_poly.pdbx_strand_id
1 'polypeptide(L)'
;MQMTGLKIQKVIQEQYILYSFTDSLFSGGNLEATIGNGYTGGKNIDHTLEAADYFGYSVSLDGNKLAVGAILDDGFGNATTDSGAVSLYSFTDSLFSGGTLEATIGNGYTGGKNIDHTLEAADYFGSAVSLDGNRLAVGAYQDDGFGNTLTNSGAINLYSFTDNLFSGGNLEATIGNDYTGGKNINQSLDAIDYFGRSISLDGNRLAVGTYNDDGYSNWVGNSGAVYLYMLDETANMNSYAENPSGDYTLSPSTITTLLSTGQNVILQANNDISLLNDLIVNNTSGSGGILTLQAGRSIDLDANITTDNADLNIYANDTLANGVVDSERDAGNAEISLSAGKTINAGTGNVLLELRDGAGKTNSDSGNITIDGTVLANTVSLFNNGSTANSNIIMNAGSSITASSSGNAITASSPNGNFLNNAGNTAFSTPSGRWLVYSSDPASTTEGFTSYNKLYNKTYAGNPPATISSGNHFLYSIVPALSVTADDASRTYGSADPVFTYSAVGFIDGDTTVTSLSGLLGSTASLTSNVGNYYTVIGTLASNIGYNINFTGSDLSITPRALTVKADNKIKTIGYTNPALTASFSGFANSDNSSNLTGSYSLSSTATTSSKTGDYAINVSGDLVNANYTIGYQPGTLTIIPIDPDILKAIDPVLSSNSNNFQPQVSSYNFDIEDRKKNQVPDFSFKSL
;
A
#
# COMPACT_ATOMS: atom_id res chain seq x y z
N MET A 1 63.90 -73.72 -19.99
CA MET A 1 63.79 -73.57 -21.45
C MET A 1 64.12 -72.12 -21.77
N GLN A 2 65.17 -71.85 -22.53
CA GLN A 2 65.50 -70.52 -23.04
C GLN A 2 64.57 -70.19 -24.21
N MET A 3 63.96 -69.00 -24.21
CA MET A 3 63.74 -68.23 -25.43
C MET A 3 63.98 -66.75 -25.17
N THR A 4 64.85 -66.21 -26.01
CA THR A 4 65.26 -64.82 -26.21
C THR A 4 64.27 -64.05 -27.10
N GLY A 5 64.10 -62.75 -26.86
CA GLY A 5 63.33 -61.82 -27.69
C GLY A 5 63.37 -60.40 -27.16
N LEU A 6 64.50 -59.71 -27.36
CA LEU A 6 64.65 -58.29 -27.06
C LEU A 6 63.84 -57.44 -28.04
N LYS A 7 62.98 -56.56 -27.53
CA LYS A 7 62.70 -55.24 -28.13
C LYS A 7 62.42 -54.26 -27.00
N ILE A 8 63.40 -53.42 -26.69
CA ILE A 8 63.19 -52.16 -25.98
C ILE A 8 62.76 -51.17 -27.04
N GLN A 9 61.53 -50.67 -26.93
CA GLN A 9 61.18 -49.35 -27.45
C GLN A 9 60.38 -48.70 -26.32
N LYS A 10 61.07 -47.94 -25.48
CA LYS A 10 60.45 -47.06 -24.50
C LYS A 10 59.84 -45.91 -25.29
N VAL A 11 58.60 -46.08 -25.73
CA VAL A 11 57.73 -44.94 -26.04
C VAL A 11 57.22 -44.47 -24.69
N ILE A 12 57.51 -43.22 -24.36
CA ILE A 12 56.86 -42.54 -23.23
C ILE A 12 55.40 -42.42 -23.68
N GLN A 13 54.53 -43.29 -23.18
CA GLN A 13 53.08 -43.13 -23.35
C GLN A 13 52.62 -42.14 -22.28
N GLU A 14 52.10 -41.01 -22.73
CA GLU A 14 51.45 -39.98 -21.92
C GLU A 14 50.08 -40.53 -21.48
N GLN A 15 49.77 -40.54 -20.17
CA GLN A 15 48.58 -41.17 -19.59
C GLN A 15 47.87 -40.25 -18.59
N TYR A 16 46.53 -40.24 -18.58
CA TYR A 16 45.72 -39.66 -17.48
C TYR A 16 44.67 -40.63 -17.00
N ILE A 17 44.45 -40.67 -15.68
CA ILE A 17 43.67 -41.72 -15.00
C ILE A 17 42.56 -41.04 -14.19
N LEU A 18 41.31 -41.31 -14.52
CA LEU A 18 40.14 -40.80 -13.79
C LEU A 18 39.72 -41.79 -12.71
N TYR A 19 39.66 -41.32 -11.45
CA TYR A 19 39.26 -42.12 -10.30
C TYR A 19 37.87 -41.74 -9.79
N SER A 20 37.08 -42.73 -9.37
CA SER A 20 35.89 -42.54 -8.55
C SER A 20 36.15 -43.03 -7.13
N PHE A 21 35.53 -42.40 -6.13
CA PHE A 21 35.53 -42.87 -4.73
C PHE A 21 34.10 -43.19 -4.30
N THR A 22 33.95 -44.17 -3.41
CA THR A 22 32.62 -44.59 -2.94
C THR A 22 32.02 -43.63 -1.92
N ASP A 23 32.84 -42.77 -1.33
CA ASP A 23 32.44 -41.76 -0.36
C ASP A 23 33.35 -40.52 -0.43
N SER A 24 32.97 -39.47 0.29
CA SER A 24 33.75 -38.23 0.44
C SER A 24 34.99 -38.38 1.33
N LEU A 25 35.24 -39.57 1.88
CA LEU A 25 36.41 -39.90 2.69
C LEU A 25 37.46 -40.69 1.89
N PHE A 26 37.35 -40.68 0.56
CA PHE A 26 38.28 -41.32 -0.38
C PHE A 26 38.34 -42.85 -0.26
N SER A 27 37.29 -43.50 0.22
CA SER A 27 37.22 -44.97 0.24
C SER A 27 36.95 -45.55 -1.15
N GLY A 28 37.38 -46.80 -1.38
CA GLY A 28 36.92 -47.61 -2.52
C GLY A 28 37.33 -47.11 -3.92
N GLY A 29 38.49 -46.45 -4.03
CA GLY A 29 38.98 -45.86 -5.28
C GLY A 29 39.05 -46.83 -6.46
N ASN A 30 38.37 -46.49 -7.58
CA ASN A 30 38.41 -47.27 -8.82
C ASN A 30 38.84 -46.40 -10.02
N LEU A 31 39.65 -46.96 -10.92
CA LEU A 31 39.93 -46.35 -12.22
C LEU A 31 38.71 -46.52 -13.14
N GLU A 32 38.14 -45.40 -13.57
CA GLU A 32 36.96 -45.34 -14.44
C GLU A 32 37.32 -45.21 -15.92
N ALA A 33 38.25 -44.32 -16.25
CA ALA A 33 38.62 -44.00 -17.63
C ALA A 33 40.06 -43.50 -17.76
N THR A 34 40.63 -43.66 -18.95
CA THR A 34 41.90 -43.08 -19.37
C THR A 34 41.69 -42.25 -20.64
N ILE A 35 42.24 -41.04 -20.64
CA ILE A 35 42.25 -40.12 -21.80
C ILE A 35 43.70 -39.97 -22.27
N GLY A 36 43.93 -40.19 -23.57
CA GLY A 36 45.24 -40.02 -24.19
C GLY A 36 45.36 -40.76 -25.52
N ASN A 37 46.56 -40.81 -26.09
CA ASN A 37 46.78 -41.37 -27.43
C ASN A 37 46.72 -42.91 -27.45
N GLY A 38 45.77 -43.45 -28.22
CA GLY A 38 45.57 -44.88 -28.42
C GLY A 38 44.76 -45.58 -27.33
N TYR A 39 44.21 -44.85 -26.35
CA TYR A 39 43.38 -45.42 -25.29
C TYR A 39 41.95 -45.61 -25.78
N THR A 40 41.60 -46.85 -26.10
CA THR A 40 40.27 -47.21 -26.63
C THR A 40 39.56 -48.21 -25.71
N GLY A 41 38.24 -48.33 -25.88
CA GLY A 41 37.40 -49.28 -25.15
C GLY A 41 36.93 -48.81 -23.76
N GLY A 42 35.78 -49.32 -23.30
CA GLY A 42 35.18 -48.90 -22.04
C GLY A 42 34.78 -47.42 -22.06
N LYS A 43 35.17 -46.67 -21.02
CA LYS A 43 34.98 -45.22 -20.88
C LYS A 43 36.21 -44.41 -21.33
N ASN A 44 37.23 -45.07 -21.87
CA ASN A 44 38.46 -44.41 -22.33
C ASN A 44 38.18 -43.51 -23.54
N ILE A 45 38.95 -42.45 -23.66
CA ILE A 45 38.88 -41.50 -24.79
C ILE A 45 40.23 -41.50 -25.50
N ASP A 46 40.20 -41.79 -26.79
CA ASP A 46 41.36 -41.68 -27.67
C ASP A 46 41.50 -40.22 -28.12
N HIS A 47 42.60 -39.57 -27.75
CA HIS A 47 42.95 -38.23 -28.20
C HIS A 47 44.21 -38.31 -29.07
N THR A 48 44.15 -37.75 -30.27
CA THR A 48 45.31 -37.70 -31.17
C THR A 48 46.31 -36.68 -30.63
N LEU A 49 47.37 -37.17 -30.00
CA LEU A 49 48.46 -36.36 -29.44
C LEU A 49 49.74 -36.56 -30.23
N GLU A 50 50.54 -35.51 -30.27
CA GLU A 50 51.87 -35.55 -30.83
C GLU A 50 52.92 -35.90 -29.77
N ALA A 51 54.15 -36.08 -30.23
CA ALA A 51 55.23 -36.49 -29.33
C ALA A 51 55.72 -35.27 -28.56
N ALA A 52 55.68 -35.36 -27.23
CA ALA A 52 56.18 -34.34 -26.31
C ALA A 52 55.27 -33.12 -26.11
N ASP A 53 53.98 -33.19 -26.46
CA ASP A 53 53.00 -32.13 -26.12
C ASP A 53 52.75 -32.02 -24.61
N TYR A 54 53.08 -33.09 -23.87
CA TYR A 54 52.88 -33.19 -22.43
C TYR A 54 51.42 -32.92 -22.09
N PHE A 55 50.52 -33.48 -22.89
CA PHE A 55 49.09 -33.49 -22.58
C PHE A 55 48.89 -33.95 -21.15
N GLY A 56 47.96 -33.30 -20.44
CA GLY A 56 47.61 -33.42 -19.02
C GLY A 56 48.66 -33.01 -17.99
N TYR A 57 49.64 -32.22 -18.41
CA TYR A 57 50.53 -31.50 -17.50
C TYR A 57 49.78 -30.78 -16.37
N SER A 58 48.58 -30.28 -16.68
CA SER A 58 47.62 -29.77 -15.71
C SER A 58 46.23 -30.33 -15.99
N VAL A 59 45.42 -30.50 -14.94
CA VAL A 59 44.04 -30.99 -15.03
C VAL A 59 43.14 -30.24 -14.05
N SER A 60 41.91 -29.98 -14.45
CA SER A 60 40.86 -29.46 -13.57
C SER A 60 39.52 -30.10 -13.91
N LEU A 61 38.84 -30.63 -12.90
CA LEU A 61 37.55 -31.28 -13.01
C LEU A 61 36.51 -30.46 -12.24
N ASP A 62 35.42 -30.10 -12.91
CA ASP A 62 34.26 -29.45 -12.31
C ASP A 62 32.96 -30.11 -12.81
N GLY A 63 32.25 -30.77 -11.89
CA GLY A 63 31.10 -31.61 -12.23
C GLY A 63 31.43 -32.64 -13.31
N ASN A 64 30.75 -32.57 -14.46
CA ASN A 64 30.94 -33.46 -15.60
C ASN A 64 31.83 -32.83 -16.69
N LYS A 65 32.69 -31.88 -16.35
CA LYS A 65 33.58 -31.17 -17.28
C LYS A 65 35.03 -31.31 -16.84
N LEU A 66 35.93 -31.46 -17.81
CA LEU A 66 37.36 -31.61 -17.56
C LEU A 66 38.14 -30.71 -18.51
N ALA A 67 39.06 -29.92 -17.97
CA ALA A 67 40.08 -29.21 -18.72
C ALA A 67 41.43 -29.90 -18.53
N VAL A 68 42.17 -30.07 -19.63
CA VAL A 68 43.45 -30.78 -19.65
C VAL A 68 44.47 -29.96 -20.45
N GLY A 69 45.54 -29.51 -19.79
CA GLY A 69 46.59 -28.71 -20.42
C GLY A 69 47.67 -29.58 -21.08
N ALA A 70 48.07 -29.21 -22.30
CA ALA A 70 49.19 -29.76 -23.06
C ALA A 70 50.21 -28.64 -23.26
N ILE A 71 51.14 -28.51 -22.32
CA ILE A 71 51.95 -27.31 -22.16
C ILE A 71 52.97 -27.09 -23.29
N LEU A 72 53.36 -28.15 -23.99
CA LEU A 72 54.34 -28.11 -25.09
C LEU A 72 53.68 -28.35 -26.45
N ASP A 73 52.36 -28.21 -26.55
CA ASP A 73 51.67 -28.31 -27.85
C ASP A 73 52.15 -27.20 -28.79
N ASP A 74 52.49 -27.57 -30.03
CA ASP A 74 53.04 -26.65 -31.05
C ASP A 74 51.94 -25.84 -31.78
N GLY A 75 50.71 -25.86 -31.28
CA GLY A 75 49.54 -25.25 -31.92
C GLY A 75 49.05 -26.07 -33.12
N PHE A 76 47.93 -25.63 -33.70
CA PHE A 76 47.32 -26.34 -34.83
C PHE A 76 48.29 -26.45 -36.03
N GLY A 77 48.64 -27.68 -36.40
CA GLY A 77 49.55 -27.95 -37.51
C GLY A 77 51.02 -27.64 -37.21
N ASN A 78 51.38 -27.53 -35.92
CA ASN A 78 52.74 -27.35 -35.41
C ASN A 78 53.40 -26.07 -35.91
N ALA A 79 52.63 -24.99 -35.89
CA ALA A 79 53.03 -23.71 -36.43
C ALA A 79 53.79 -22.83 -35.40
N THR A 80 53.68 -23.12 -34.10
CA THR A 80 54.23 -22.27 -33.04
C THR A 80 54.79 -23.11 -31.91
N THR A 81 56.11 -23.26 -31.92
CA THR A 81 56.85 -24.16 -31.04
C THR A 81 56.52 -23.93 -29.57
N ASP A 82 56.11 -25.00 -28.89
CA ASP A 82 55.78 -25.06 -27.47
C ASP A 82 54.85 -23.93 -26.99
N SER A 83 53.93 -23.46 -27.83
CA SER A 83 52.96 -22.42 -27.45
C SER A 83 51.99 -22.89 -26.36
N GLY A 84 51.66 -24.17 -26.38
CA GLY A 84 50.77 -24.84 -25.44
C GLY A 84 49.29 -24.79 -25.85
N ALA A 85 48.51 -25.73 -25.32
CA ALA A 85 47.08 -25.86 -25.59
C ALA A 85 46.30 -26.40 -24.37
N VAL A 86 44.97 -26.25 -24.37
CA VAL A 86 44.05 -26.85 -23.40
C VAL A 86 42.93 -27.57 -24.13
N SER A 87 42.74 -28.85 -23.85
CA SER A 87 41.62 -29.65 -24.33
C SER A 87 40.49 -29.68 -23.30
N LEU A 88 39.25 -29.51 -23.76
CA LEU A 88 38.04 -29.44 -22.95
C LEU A 88 37.12 -30.61 -23.25
N TYR A 89 36.76 -31.36 -22.21
CA TYR A 89 35.94 -32.57 -22.31
C TYR A 89 34.65 -32.46 -21.51
N SER A 90 33.58 -33.03 -22.04
CA SER A 90 32.32 -33.25 -21.34
C SER A 90 32.09 -34.73 -21.07
N PHE A 91 31.33 -35.03 -20.01
CA PHE A 91 30.83 -36.36 -19.69
C PHE A 91 29.31 -36.33 -19.50
N THR A 92 28.68 -37.45 -19.80
CA THR A 92 27.21 -37.60 -19.66
C THR A 92 26.78 -37.84 -18.21
N ASP A 93 27.70 -38.25 -17.34
CA ASP A 93 27.45 -38.51 -15.92
C ASP A 93 28.73 -38.29 -15.08
N SER A 94 28.57 -38.36 -13.75
CA SER A 94 29.65 -38.23 -12.76
C SER A 94 30.56 -39.46 -12.68
N LEU A 95 30.27 -40.51 -13.43
CA LEU A 95 31.07 -41.72 -13.54
C LEU A 95 31.91 -41.72 -14.83
N PHE A 96 32.08 -40.57 -15.48
CA PHE A 96 32.88 -40.39 -16.69
C PHE A 96 32.37 -41.16 -17.92
N SER A 97 31.08 -41.49 -17.99
CA SER A 97 30.51 -42.11 -19.18
C SER A 97 30.33 -41.10 -20.32
N GLY A 98 30.41 -41.58 -21.57
CA GLY A 98 30.11 -40.77 -22.76
C GLY A 98 31.08 -39.61 -23.01
N GLY A 99 32.32 -39.74 -22.54
CA GLY A 99 33.34 -38.69 -22.65
C GLY A 99 33.56 -38.22 -24.09
N THR A 100 33.51 -36.90 -24.30
CA THR A 100 33.64 -36.26 -25.62
C THR A 100 34.59 -35.07 -25.53
N LEU A 101 35.52 -34.94 -26.49
CA LEU A 101 36.32 -33.72 -26.69
C LEU A 101 35.41 -32.65 -27.32
N GLU A 102 35.14 -31.59 -26.59
CA GLU A 102 34.23 -30.51 -27.01
C GLU A 102 34.97 -29.40 -27.74
N ALA A 103 36.14 -29.01 -27.24
CA ALA A 103 36.93 -27.90 -27.76
C ALA A 103 38.42 -28.03 -27.40
N THR A 104 39.27 -27.42 -28.22
CA THR A 104 40.67 -27.12 -27.91
C THR A 104 40.88 -25.61 -27.94
N ILE A 105 41.57 -25.08 -26.93
CA ILE A 105 42.03 -23.70 -26.83
C ILE A 105 43.53 -23.70 -27.06
N GLY A 106 44.02 -22.95 -28.04
CA GLY A 106 45.45 -22.82 -28.34
C GLY A 106 45.66 -22.10 -29.66
N ASN A 107 46.92 -21.95 -30.08
CA ASN A 107 47.24 -21.18 -31.27
C ASN A 107 46.80 -21.90 -32.56
N GLY A 108 45.99 -21.24 -33.39
CA GLY A 108 45.53 -21.75 -34.69
C GLY A 108 44.40 -22.78 -34.63
N TYR A 109 43.95 -23.19 -33.44
CA TYR A 109 42.82 -24.11 -33.29
C TYR A 109 41.51 -23.39 -33.62
N THR A 110 41.00 -23.59 -34.83
CA THR A 110 39.80 -22.93 -35.34
C THR A 110 38.67 -23.93 -35.63
N GLY A 111 37.44 -23.42 -35.79
CA GLY A 111 36.26 -24.20 -36.14
C GLY A 111 35.60 -24.94 -34.97
N GLY A 112 34.33 -25.30 -35.12
CA GLY A 112 33.56 -25.93 -34.04
C GLY A 112 33.46 -25.01 -32.82
N LYS A 113 33.78 -25.55 -31.63
CA LYS A 113 33.85 -24.82 -30.36
C LYS A 113 35.28 -24.44 -29.96
N ASN A 114 36.26 -24.70 -30.84
CA ASN A 114 37.66 -24.36 -30.57
C ASN A 114 37.84 -22.85 -30.45
N ILE A 115 38.83 -22.46 -29.64
CA ILE A 115 39.19 -21.05 -29.46
C ILE A 115 40.62 -20.86 -29.96
N ASP A 116 40.75 -20.05 -31.01
CA ASP A 116 42.03 -19.60 -31.50
C ASP A 116 42.55 -18.51 -30.57
N HIS A 117 43.58 -18.86 -29.79
CA HIS A 117 44.24 -17.95 -28.88
C HIS A 117 45.64 -17.66 -29.41
N THR A 118 45.87 -16.41 -29.79
CA THR A 118 47.19 -15.94 -30.23
C THR A 118 48.19 -16.14 -29.10
N LEU A 119 49.13 -17.06 -29.30
CA LEU A 119 50.23 -17.36 -28.39
C LEU A 119 51.55 -17.25 -29.13
N GLU A 120 52.60 -16.87 -28.41
CA GLU A 120 53.96 -16.89 -28.86
C GLU A 120 54.64 -18.25 -28.60
N ALA A 121 55.83 -18.42 -29.18
CA ALA A 121 56.62 -19.61 -28.97
C ALA A 121 57.13 -19.66 -27.52
N ALA A 122 57.00 -20.83 -26.89
CA ALA A 122 57.40 -21.10 -25.52
C ALA A 122 56.64 -20.33 -24.43
N ASP A 123 55.42 -19.83 -24.69
CA ASP A 123 54.56 -19.25 -23.63
C ASP A 123 54.06 -20.29 -22.63
N TYR A 124 54.06 -21.57 -23.03
CA TYR A 124 53.67 -22.70 -22.20
C TYR A 124 52.23 -22.55 -21.66
N PHE A 125 51.31 -22.18 -22.55
CA PHE A 125 49.89 -22.12 -22.25
C PHE A 125 49.34 -23.50 -21.85
N GLY A 126 48.42 -23.54 -20.87
CA GLY A 126 47.95 -24.81 -20.30
C GLY A 126 48.85 -25.36 -19.20
N SER A 127 49.83 -24.57 -18.73
CA SER A 127 50.69 -24.95 -17.60
C SER A 127 49.97 -25.15 -16.27
N ALA A 128 48.84 -24.46 -16.10
CA ALA A 128 47.88 -24.64 -15.03
C ALA A 128 46.48 -24.37 -15.60
N VAL A 129 45.49 -25.14 -15.16
CA VAL A 129 44.08 -24.95 -15.52
C VAL A 129 43.22 -25.03 -14.26
N SER A 130 42.19 -24.19 -14.17
CA SER A 130 41.18 -24.26 -13.10
C SER A 130 39.80 -23.93 -13.66
N LEU A 131 38.91 -24.92 -13.64
CA LEU A 131 37.50 -24.78 -13.97
C LEU A 131 36.68 -24.41 -12.72
N ASP A 132 35.69 -23.55 -12.92
CA ASP A 132 34.64 -23.25 -11.94
C ASP A 132 33.37 -22.80 -12.68
N GLY A 133 32.37 -23.68 -12.74
CA GLY A 133 31.16 -23.47 -13.53
C GLY A 133 31.48 -23.35 -15.02
N ASN A 134 31.02 -22.29 -15.67
CA ASN A 134 31.28 -22.02 -17.09
C ASN A 134 32.47 -21.08 -17.29
N ARG A 135 33.44 -21.09 -16.38
CA ARG A 135 34.65 -20.28 -16.44
C ARG A 135 35.88 -21.16 -16.34
N LEU A 136 36.95 -20.73 -17.01
CA LEU A 136 38.23 -21.41 -17.02
C LEU A 136 39.34 -20.37 -16.88
N ALA A 137 40.25 -20.59 -15.93
CA ALA A 137 41.52 -19.86 -15.87
C ALA A 137 42.65 -20.76 -16.38
N VAL A 138 43.50 -20.22 -17.27
CA VAL A 138 44.63 -20.93 -17.86
C VAL A 138 45.92 -20.13 -17.69
N GLY A 139 46.97 -20.79 -17.21
CA GLY A 139 48.29 -20.17 -17.04
C GLY A 139 49.21 -20.36 -18.25
N ALA A 140 49.94 -19.31 -18.59
CA ALA A 140 51.04 -19.28 -19.55
C ALA A 140 52.25 -18.64 -18.85
N TYR A 141 52.96 -19.44 -18.04
CA TYR A 141 53.92 -18.86 -17.10
C TYR A 141 55.20 -18.33 -17.75
N GLN A 142 55.44 -18.60 -19.03
CA GLN A 142 56.58 -18.07 -19.78
C GLN A 142 56.22 -16.92 -20.72
N ASP A 143 54.96 -16.47 -20.71
CA ASP A 143 54.54 -15.25 -21.42
C ASP A 143 55.44 -14.05 -21.04
N ASP A 144 55.88 -13.29 -22.06
CA ASP A 144 56.82 -12.17 -21.94
C ASP A 144 56.12 -10.81 -21.67
N GLY A 145 54.83 -10.84 -21.32
CA GLY A 145 53.97 -9.67 -21.13
C GLY A 145 53.49 -9.06 -22.44
N PHE A 146 52.53 -8.14 -22.34
CA PHE A 146 51.97 -7.46 -23.51
C PHE A 146 53.06 -6.67 -24.27
N GLY A 147 53.40 -7.15 -25.48
CA GLY A 147 54.44 -6.55 -26.32
C GLY A 147 55.84 -7.15 -26.14
N ASN A 148 55.96 -8.26 -25.39
CA ASN A 148 57.16 -9.09 -25.26
C ASN A 148 58.38 -8.32 -24.72
N THR A 149 58.16 -7.54 -23.66
CA THR A 149 59.16 -6.64 -23.06
C THR A 149 59.73 -7.16 -21.74
N LEU A 150 59.04 -8.07 -21.05
CA LEU A 150 59.42 -8.56 -19.73
C LEU A 150 59.53 -10.09 -19.73
N THR A 151 60.75 -10.57 -19.98
CA THR A 151 61.07 -11.99 -20.18
C THR A 151 60.49 -12.90 -19.09
N ASN A 152 59.67 -13.87 -19.51
CA ASN A 152 59.03 -14.90 -18.70
C ASN A 152 58.36 -14.37 -17.43
N SER A 153 57.75 -13.18 -17.49
CA SER A 153 56.99 -12.64 -16.37
C SER A 153 55.76 -13.50 -16.06
N GLY A 154 55.15 -14.06 -17.11
CA GLY A 154 54.01 -14.97 -17.07
C GLY A 154 52.66 -14.26 -17.11
N ALA A 155 51.64 -15.01 -17.52
CA ALA A 155 50.27 -14.52 -17.65
C ALA A 155 49.21 -15.57 -17.29
N ILE A 156 47.99 -15.10 -17.06
CA ILE A 156 46.78 -15.90 -16.95
C ILE A 156 45.74 -15.40 -17.93
N ASN A 157 45.10 -16.32 -18.62
CA ASN A 157 44.00 -16.07 -19.53
C ASN A 157 42.70 -16.63 -18.94
N LEU A 158 41.67 -15.78 -18.87
CA LEU A 158 40.37 -16.09 -18.29
C LEU A 158 39.32 -16.24 -19.40
N TYR A 159 38.68 -17.39 -19.46
CA TYR A 159 37.69 -17.74 -20.47
C TYR A 159 36.30 -17.91 -19.85
N SER A 160 35.27 -17.56 -20.63
CA SER A 160 33.86 -17.83 -20.32
C SER A 160 33.24 -18.74 -21.37
N PHE A 161 32.19 -19.47 -20.97
CA PHE A 161 31.37 -20.30 -21.85
C PHE A 161 29.89 -20.07 -21.58
N THR A 162 29.06 -20.28 -22.59
CA THR A 162 27.60 -20.08 -22.51
C THR A 162 26.87 -21.28 -21.93
N ASP A 163 27.48 -22.46 -21.93
CA ASP A 163 26.87 -23.69 -21.44
C ASP A 163 27.91 -24.68 -20.88
N ASN A 164 27.41 -25.80 -20.32
CA ASN A 164 28.23 -26.89 -19.79
C ASN A 164 28.93 -27.74 -20.86
N LEU A 165 28.71 -27.45 -22.15
CA LEU A 165 29.33 -28.13 -23.28
C LEU A 165 30.36 -27.23 -23.97
N PHE A 166 30.82 -26.18 -23.29
CA PHE A 166 31.83 -25.22 -23.76
C PHE A 166 31.43 -24.46 -25.04
N SER A 167 30.13 -24.28 -25.29
CA SER A 167 29.68 -23.45 -26.42
C SER A 167 29.94 -21.96 -26.16
N GLY A 168 30.15 -21.19 -27.22
CA GLY A 168 30.30 -19.74 -27.15
C GLY A 168 31.53 -19.28 -26.36
N GLY A 169 32.60 -20.08 -26.38
CA GLY A 169 33.85 -19.79 -25.68
C GLY A 169 34.45 -18.44 -26.06
N ASN A 170 34.79 -17.61 -25.07
CA ASN A 170 35.37 -16.29 -25.27
C ASN A 170 36.51 -16.02 -24.28
N LEU A 171 37.58 -15.37 -24.73
CA LEU A 171 38.62 -14.82 -23.85
C LEU A 171 38.10 -13.52 -23.23
N GLU A 172 37.90 -13.52 -21.91
CA GLU A 172 37.35 -12.38 -21.17
C GLU A 172 38.43 -11.39 -20.75
N ALA A 173 39.57 -11.90 -20.26
CA ALA A 173 40.63 -11.08 -19.71
C ALA A 173 41.97 -11.84 -19.71
N THR A 174 43.05 -11.08 -19.83
CA THR A 174 44.41 -11.53 -19.52
C THR A 174 44.95 -10.75 -18.33
N ILE A 175 45.56 -11.44 -17.38
CA ILE A 175 46.25 -10.89 -16.22
C ILE A 175 47.74 -11.18 -16.38
N GLY A 176 48.56 -10.15 -16.48
CA GLY A 176 50.00 -10.27 -16.68
C GLY A 176 50.64 -8.89 -16.82
N ASN A 177 51.94 -8.84 -17.09
CA ASN A 177 52.65 -7.57 -17.26
C ASN A 177 52.16 -6.81 -18.50
N ASP A 178 51.85 -5.53 -18.34
CA ASP A 178 51.44 -4.59 -19.40
C ASP A 178 50.15 -4.91 -20.18
N TYR A 179 49.45 -6.00 -19.85
CA TYR A 179 48.11 -6.26 -20.35
C TYR A 179 47.13 -5.22 -19.83
N THR A 180 46.70 -4.31 -20.72
CA THR A 180 45.83 -3.17 -20.39
C THR A 180 44.61 -3.12 -21.30
N GLY A 181 43.58 -2.38 -20.88
CA GLY A 181 42.33 -2.25 -21.62
C GLY A 181 41.36 -3.43 -21.43
N GLY A 182 40.08 -3.22 -21.75
CA GLY A 182 39.05 -4.23 -21.53
C GLY A 182 38.94 -4.64 -20.05
N LYS A 183 38.83 -5.95 -19.80
CA LYS A 183 38.84 -6.56 -18.46
C LYS A 183 40.24 -7.01 -18.02
N ASN A 184 41.28 -6.69 -18.80
CA ASN A 184 42.65 -7.09 -18.50
C ASN A 184 43.17 -6.42 -17.23
N ILE A 185 44.10 -7.08 -16.54
CA ILE A 185 44.74 -6.54 -15.35
C ILE A 185 46.25 -6.48 -15.61
N ASN A 186 46.80 -5.26 -15.57
CA ASN A 186 48.23 -5.06 -15.57
C ASN A 186 48.77 -5.43 -14.18
N GLN A 187 49.36 -6.62 -14.09
CA GLN A 187 50.01 -7.10 -12.88
C GLN A 187 51.46 -6.65 -12.89
N SER A 188 51.86 -5.92 -11.85
CA SER A 188 53.27 -5.60 -11.62
C SER A 188 54.02 -6.90 -11.32
N LEU A 189 54.93 -7.25 -12.21
CA LEU A 189 55.79 -8.44 -12.17
C LEU A 189 57.21 -8.02 -12.52
N ASP A 190 58.17 -8.87 -12.20
CA ASP A 190 59.55 -8.83 -12.66
C ASP A 190 59.82 -9.94 -13.68
N ALA A 191 60.98 -9.85 -14.34
CA ALA A 191 61.40 -10.88 -15.28
C ALA A 191 61.59 -12.20 -14.53
N ILE A 192 61.09 -13.29 -15.13
CA ILE A 192 61.24 -14.66 -14.60
C ILE A 192 60.45 -14.88 -13.29
N ASP A 193 59.37 -14.13 -13.03
CA ASP A 193 58.48 -14.41 -11.89
C ASP A 193 57.62 -15.67 -12.10
N TYR A 194 57.42 -16.05 -13.37
CA TYR A 194 56.62 -17.19 -13.79
C TYR A 194 55.17 -17.16 -13.25
N PHE A 195 54.51 -16.00 -13.38
CA PHE A 195 53.13 -15.80 -12.99
C PHE A 195 52.18 -16.71 -13.75
N GLY A 196 51.21 -17.30 -13.05
CA GLY A 196 50.28 -18.27 -13.64
C GLY A 196 50.76 -19.71 -13.62
N ARG A 197 51.92 -20.02 -13.01
CA ARG A 197 52.44 -21.39 -12.91
C ARG A 197 51.52 -22.37 -12.16
N SER A 198 50.71 -21.85 -11.24
CA SER A 198 49.67 -22.58 -10.52
C SER A 198 48.48 -21.66 -10.28
N ILE A 199 47.27 -22.19 -10.40
CA ILE A 199 46.02 -21.41 -10.38
C ILE A 199 44.96 -22.17 -9.57
N SER A 200 44.16 -21.43 -8.80
CA SER A 200 42.92 -21.92 -8.19
C SER A 200 41.83 -20.88 -8.37
N LEU A 201 40.75 -21.26 -9.04
CA LEU A 201 39.52 -20.48 -9.20
C LEU A 201 38.42 -21.09 -8.33
N ASP A 202 37.74 -20.28 -7.51
CA ASP A 202 36.68 -20.71 -6.59
C ASP A 202 35.65 -19.58 -6.43
N GLY A 203 34.56 -19.66 -7.19
CA GLY A 203 33.61 -18.56 -7.34
C GLY A 203 34.35 -17.31 -7.79
N ASN A 204 34.12 -16.19 -7.11
CA ASN A 204 34.73 -14.91 -7.48
C ASN A 204 36.13 -14.69 -6.93
N ARG A 205 36.83 -15.76 -6.55
CA ARG A 205 38.18 -15.70 -6.01
C ARG A 205 39.12 -16.43 -6.94
N LEU A 206 40.21 -15.76 -7.29
CA LEU A 206 41.29 -16.33 -8.08
C LEU A 206 42.59 -16.22 -7.28
N ALA A 207 43.26 -17.35 -7.07
CA ALA A 207 44.59 -17.41 -6.48
C ALA A 207 45.62 -17.86 -7.52
N VAL A 208 46.74 -17.16 -7.58
CA VAL A 208 47.77 -17.34 -8.61
C VAL A 208 49.13 -17.45 -7.96
N GLY A 209 49.86 -18.52 -8.24
CA GLY A 209 51.23 -18.68 -7.76
C GLY A 209 52.28 -18.15 -8.73
N THR A 210 53.28 -17.47 -8.18
CA THR A 210 54.56 -17.06 -8.80
C THR A 210 55.70 -17.65 -7.98
N TYR A 211 56.18 -18.85 -8.31
CA TYR A 211 57.14 -19.53 -7.43
C TYR A 211 58.55 -18.91 -7.45
N ASN A 212 58.84 -18.06 -8.44
CA ASN A 212 60.16 -17.50 -8.66
C ASN A 212 60.24 -15.97 -8.40
N ASP A 213 59.17 -15.41 -7.84
CA ASP A 213 59.11 -14.02 -7.37
C ASP A 213 60.13 -13.75 -6.25
N ASP A 214 60.76 -12.57 -6.26
CA ASP A 214 61.82 -12.18 -5.31
C ASP A 214 61.29 -11.57 -3.99
N GLY A 215 59.98 -11.69 -3.75
CA GLY A 215 59.28 -11.20 -2.58
C GLY A 215 59.16 -9.67 -2.56
N TYR A 216 58.54 -9.15 -1.49
CA TYR A 216 58.36 -7.71 -1.32
C TYR A 216 59.70 -6.94 -1.42
N SER A 217 59.77 -6.00 -2.37
CA SER A 217 60.96 -5.18 -2.68
C SER A 217 62.18 -5.94 -3.23
N ASN A 218 61.99 -7.18 -3.71
CA ASN A 218 63.01 -8.03 -4.35
C ASN A 218 64.23 -8.28 -3.44
N TRP A 219 63.99 -8.41 -2.13
CA TRP A 219 65.06 -8.59 -1.15
C TRP A 219 65.47 -10.05 -0.96
N VAL A 220 64.57 -11.00 -1.27
CA VAL A 220 64.81 -12.43 -1.06
C VAL A 220 64.55 -13.16 -2.37
N GLY A 221 65.61 -13.37 -3.13
CA GLY A 221 65.53 -13.98 -4.45
C GLY A 221 64.76 -15.31 -4.46
N ASN A 222 63.83 -15.45 -5.41
CA ASN A 222 62.96 -16.61 -5.62
C ASN A 222 62.23 -17.10 -4.36
N SER A 223 61.81 -16.19 -3.48
CA SER A 223 61.03 -16.54 -2.29
C SER A 223 59.60 -16.97 -2.62
N GLY A 224 59.11 -16.59 -3.79
CA GLY A 224 57.80 -16.89 -4.33
C GLY A 224 56.68 -16.04 -3.73
N ALA A 225 55.59 -15.89 -4.47
CA ALA A 225 54.39 -15.20 -4.02
C ALA A 225 53.09 -15.89 -4.49
N VAL A 226 51.98 -15.49 -3.86
CA VAL A 226 50.62 -15.84 -4.28
C VAL A 226 49.80 -14.57 -4.38
N TYR A 227 49.27 -14.30 -5.57
CA TYR A 227 48.40 -13.18 -5.84
C TYR A 227 46.94 -13.61 -5.70
N LEU A 228 46.15 -12.82 -4.98
CA LEU A 228 44.75 -13.08 -4.71
C LEU A 228 43.90 -11.99 -5.36
N TYR A 229 42.98 -12.39 -6.23
CA TYR A 229 42.04 -11.50 -6.90
C TYR A 229 40.62 -11.81 -6.44
N MET A 230 39.86 -10.76 -6.19
CA MET A 230 38.40 -10.81 -6.20
C MET A 230 37.95 -10.42 -7.59
N LEU A 231 37.36 -11.35 -8.32
CA LEU A 231 36.65 -11.05 -9.56
C LEU A 231 35.37 -10.31 -9.14
N ASP A 232 35.37 -8.98 -9.28
CA ASP A 232 34.27 -8.13 -8.85
C ASP A 232 33.01 -8.47 -9.66
N GLU A 233 32.16 -9.33 -9.08
CA GLU A 233 30.76 -9.45 -9.43
C GLU A 233 29.92 -8.61 -8.47
N THR A 234 30.23 -7.32 -8.33
CA THR A 234 29.14 -6.34 -8.37
C THR A 234 28.50 -6.48 -9.74
N ALA A 235 27.73 -7.56 -9.88
CA ALA A 235 26.92 -7.84 -11.03
C ALA A 235 26.13 -6.56 -11.24
N ASN A 236 26.38 -5.92 -12.39
CA ASN A 236 25.35 -5.15 -13.06
C ASN A 236 24.20 -6.14 -13.28
N MET A 237 23.37 -6.35 -12.25
CA MET A 237 22.02 -6.86 -12.29
C MET A 237 21.13 -5.62 -12.23
N ASN A 238 21.37 -4.71 -13.15
CA ASN A 238 20.68 -3.42 -13.22
C ASN A 238 19.31 -3.57 -13.91
N SER A 239 19.04 -4.74 -14.48
CA SER A 239 17.79 -5.04 -15.15
C SER A 239 17.40 -6.53 -15.05
N TYR A 240 16.10 -6.78 -15.09
CA TYR A 240 15.50 -8.11 -15.27
C TYR A 240 16.00 -8.91 -16.48
N ALA A 241 16.61 -8.25 -17.47
CA ALA A 241 17.08 -8.88 -18.71
C ALA A 241 18.50 -9.46 -18.60
N GLU A 242 19.24 -9.13 -17.54
CA GLU A 242 20.58 -9.66 -17.30
C GLU A 242 20.47 -11.03 -16.60
N ASN A 243 20.89 -12.08 -17.31
CA ASN A 243 20.70 -13.49 -16.94
C ASN A 243 19.27 -13.84 -16.45
N PRO A 244 18.27 -13.74 -17.33
CA PRO A 244 16.88 -13.69 -16.93
C PRO A 244 16.35 -15.03 -16.37
N SER A 245 17.06 -16.14 -16.60
CA SER A 245 16.71 -17.49 -16.16
C SER A 245 17.65 -18.05 -15.07
N GLY A 246 18.60 -17.26 -14.58
CA GLY A 246 19.62 -17.71 -13.63
C GLY A 246 19.21 -17.55 -12.17
N ASP A 247 19.48 -18.56 -11.36
CA ASP A 247 19.41 -18.46 -9.90
C ASP A 247 20.73 -17.88 -9.36
N TYR A 248 20.63 -16.93 -8.44
CA TYR A 248 21.78 -16.29 -7.80
C TYR A 248 21.65 -16.32 -6.28
N THR A 249 22.69 -16.80 -5.61
CA THR A 249 22.81 -16.71 -4.16
C THR A 249 23.85 -15.65 -3.82
N LEU A 250 23.41 -14.55 -3.21
CA LEU A 250 24.29 -13.50 -2.72
C LEU A 250 24.59 -13.69 -1.24
N SER A 251 25.85 -13.50 -0.84
CA SER A 251 26.19 -13.41 0.58
C SER A 251 25.61 -12.13 1.18
N PRO A 252 25.01 -12.18 2.39
CA PRO A 252 24.55 -10.99 3.10
C PRO A 252 25.65 -9.94 3.26
N SER A 253 26.91 -10.37 3.44
CA SER A 253 28.06 -9.49 3.62
C SER A 253 28.28 -8.53 2.44
N THR A 254 27.97 -8.97 1.22
CA THR A 254 28.10 -8.15 0.01
C THR A 254 27.11 -7.00 0.04
N ILE A 255 25.85 -7.30 0.35
CA ILE A 255 24.77 -6.31 0.38
C ILE A 255 24.92 -5.36 1.58
N THR A 256 25.19 -5.90 2.77
CA THR A 256 25.34 -5.09 3.99
C THR A 256 26.53 -4.13 3.91
N THR A 257 27.62 -4.51 3.23
CA THR A 257 28.78 -3.64 3.03
C THR A 257 28.41 -2.42 2.19
N LEU A 258 27.70 -2.61 1.08
CA LEU A 258 27.26 -1.52 0.21
C LEU A 258 26.25 -0.60 0.92
N LEU A 259 25.25 -1.17 1.57
CA LEU A 259 24.25 -0.38 2.30
C LEU A 259 24.89 0.39 3.48
N SER A 260 25.90 -0.19 4.14
CA SER A 260 26.60 0.47 5.27
C SER A 260 27.51 1.62 4.84
N THR A 261 27.84 1.74 3.54
CA THR A 261 28.51 2.94 3.00
C THR A 261 27.52 4.03 2.58
N GLY A 262 26.21 3.78 2.71
CA GLY A 262 25.14 4.68 2.28
C GLY A 262 24.76 4.52 0.81
N GLN A 263 25.30 3.51 0.12
CA GLN A 263 24.93 3.24 -1.28
C GLN A 263 23.60 2.51 -1.35
N ASN A 264 22.75 2.94 -2.29
CA ASN A 264 21.50 2.27 -2.56
C ASN A 264 21.75 0.94 -3.28
N VAL A 265 20.96 -0.08 -2.95
CA VAL A 265 21.01 -1.39 -3.59
C VAL A 265 19.62 -1.71 -4.13
N ILE A 266 19.56 -2.11 -5.39
CA ILE A 266 18.36 -2.65 -6.03
C ILE A 266 18.67 -4.09 -6.42
N LEU A 267 17.85 -5.03 -5.97
CA LEU A 267 17.91 -6.44 -6.37
C LEU A 267 16.66 -6.76 -7.17
N GLN A 268 16.85 -7.35 -8.35
CA GLN A 268 15.78 -7.71 -9.27
C GLN A 268 15.83 -9.19 -9.62
N ALA A 269 14.67 -9.84 -9.71
CA ALA A 269 14.55 -11.22 -10.20
C ALA A 269 13.24 -11.40 -10.97
N ASN A 270 13.25 -12.11 -12.11
CA ASN A 270 12.02 -12.37 -12.89
C ASN A 270 10.99 -13.22 -12.14
N ASN A 271 11.46 -13.97 -11.14
CA ASN A 271 10.64 -14.88 -10.37
C ASN A 271 10.60 -14.44 -8.90
N ASP A 272 11.35 -15.08 -8.01
CA ASP A 272 11.29 -14.81 -6.59
C ASP A 272 12.58 -14.22 -6.03
N ILE A 273 12.47 -13.49 -4.92
CA ILE A 273 13.59 -13.13 -4.07
C ILE A 273 13.32 -13.68 -2.66
N SER A 274 14.24 -14.52 -2.16
CA SER A 274 14.18 -15.04 -0.79
C SER A 274 15.33 -14.49 0.03
N LEU A 275 15.02 -13.84 1.15
CA LEU A 275 16.00 -13.40 2.13
C LEU A 275 16.02 -14.37 3.31
N LEU A 276 17.02 -15.25 3.34
CA LEU A 276 17.13 -16.35 4.31
C LEU A 276 18.07 -16.07 5.48
N ASN A 277 18.88 -15.01 5.38
CA ASN A 277 19.88 -14.64 6.38
C ASN A 277 19.73 -13.17 6.76
N ASP A 278 20.02 -12.87 8.02
CA ASP A 278 19.90 -11.52 8.57
C ASP A 278 20.71 -10.49 7.76
N LEU A 279 20.05 -9.38 7.44
CA LEU A 279 20.63 -8.22 6.78
C LEU A 279 20.69 -7.06 7.77
N ILE A 280 21.86 -6.85 8.36
CA ILE A 280 22.07 -5.86 9.43
C ILE A 280 23.00 -4.77 8.92
N VAL A 281 22.43 -3.63 8.56
CA VAL A 281 23.17 -2.43 8.14
C VAL A 281 23.58 -1.62 9.37
N ASN A 282 24.81 -1.10 9.36
CA ASN A 282 25.33 -0.24 10.41
C ASN A 282 26.20 0.84 9.77
N ASN A 283 25.60 1.96 9.40
CA ASN A 283 26.29 3.09 8.82
C ASN A 283 26.74 4.05 9.93
N THR A 284 28.03 4.35 9.98
CA THR A 284 28.61 5.23 11.01
C THR A 284 28.10 6.67 10.98
N SER A 285 27.51 7.11 9.86
CA SER A 285 26.88 8.42 9.69
C SER A 285 25.40 8.46 10.12
N GLY A 286 24.82 7.31 10.49
CA GLY A 286 23.47 7.19 11.04
C GLY A 286 22.35 7.03 10.00
N SER A 287 22.68 6.81 8.72
CA SER A 287 21.73 6.37 7.70
C SER A 287 22.38 5.38 6.74
N GLY A 288 21.84 4.16 6.63
CA GLY A 288 22.17 3.23 5.56
C GLY A 288 21.77 3.73 4.18
N GLY A 289 22.12 2.95 3.15
CA GLY A 289 21.56 3.11 1.81
C GLY A 289 20.15 2.52 1.70
N ILE A 290 19.40 2.95 0.69
CA ILE A 290 18.05 2.42 0.41
C ILE A 290 18.19 1.00 -0.16
N LEU A 291 17.45 0.04 0.43
CA LEU A 291 17.32 -1.30 -0.13
C LEU A 291 16.01 -1.42 -0.89
N THR A 292 16.09 -1.83 -2.16
CA THR A 292 14.93 -2.12 -3.00
C THR A 292 14.97 -3.57 -3.47
N LEU A 293 13.92 -4.34 -3.19
CA LEU A 293 13.73 -5.71 -3.68
C LEU A 293 12.58 -5.72 -4.70
N GLN A 294 12.82 -6.29 -5.87
CA GLN A 294 11.91 -6.26 -7.01
C GLN A 294 11.81 -7.65 -7.65
N ALA A 295 10.68 -8.31 -7.47
CA ALA A 295 10.44 -9.66 -7.96
C ALA A 295 9.28 -9.70 -8.95
N GLY A 296 9.45 -10.41 -10.05
CA GLY A 296 8.39 -10.65 -11.02
C GLY A 296 7.29 -11.59 -10.51
N ARG A 297 7.56 -12.37 -9.45
CA ARG A 297 6.59 -13.19 -8.72
C ARG A 297 6.62 -12.87 -7.22
N SER A 298 7.38 -13.55 -6.37
CA SER A 298 7.24 -13.46 -4.90
C SER A 298 8.46 -12.90 -4.17
N ILE A 299 8.24 -12.35 -2.98
CA ILE A 299 9.33 -11.97 -2.07
C ILE A 299 9.08 -12.61 -0.70
N ASP A 300 10.01 -13.46 -0.27
CA ASP A 300 9.95 -14.15 1.01
C ASP A 300 11.05 -13.64 1.96
N LEU A 301 10.65 -13.10 3.11
CA LEU A 301 11.53 -12.51 4.11
C LEU A 301 11.58 -13.40 5.35
N ASP A 302 12.48 -14.38 5.33
CA ASP A 302 12.77 -15.27 6.47
C ASP A 302 14.00 -14.83 7.28
N ALA A 303 14.18 -13.51 7.42
CA ALA A 303 15.35 -12.92 8.06
C ALA A 303 15.04 -11.59 8.74
N ASN A 304 15.88 -11.21 9.70
CA ASN A 304 15.84 -9.86 10.25
C ASN A 304 16.45 -8.87 9.24
N ILE A 305 15.82 -7.71 9.08
CA ILE A 305 16.31 -6.60 8.26
C ILE A 305 16.47 -5.38 9.16
N THR A 306 17.67 -4.81 9.19
CA THR A 306 17.91 -3.48 9.77
C THR A 306 18.54 -2.61 8.70
N THR A 307 17.87 -1.52 8.31
CA THR A 307 18.37 -0.60 7.27
C THR A 307 19.13 0.60 7.83
N ASP A 308 19.17 0.73 9.16
CA ASP A 308 19.79 1.86 9.86
C ASP A 308 19.23 3.20 9.36
N ASN A 309 17.95 3.48 9.62
CA ASN A 309 17.26 4.73 9.26
C ASN A 309 17.00 4.98 7.76
N ALA A 310 17.36 4.04 6.89
CA ALA A 310 17.11 4.13 5.45
C ALA A 310 15.78 3.48 5.03
N ASP A 311 15.29 3.84 3.85
CA ASP A 311 14.06 3.27 3.31
C ASP A 311 14.25 1.81 2.86
N LEU A 312 13.19 1.01 3.02
CA LEU A 312 13.05 -0.34 2.45
C LEU A 312 11.86 -0.36 1.50
N ASN A 313 12.12 -0.67 0.23
CA ASN A 313 11.09 -0.80 -0.80
C ASN A 313 11.01 -2.25 -1.28
N ILE A 314 9.84 -2.85 -1.21
CA ILE A 314 9.61 -4.24 -1.61
C ILE A 314 8.47 -4.23 -2.63
N TYR A 315 8.76 -4.76 -3.80
CA TYR A 315 7.83 -4.85 -4.91
C TYR A 315 7.79 -6.28 -5.44
N ALA A 316 6.63 -6.92 -5.32
CA ALA A 316 6.40 -8.25 -5.86
C ALA A 316 5.30 -8.20 -6.93
N ASN A 317 5.14 -9.31 -7.66
CA ASN A 317 4.30 -9.39 -8.84
C ASN A 317 4.58 -8.27 -9.85
N ASP A 318 5.84 -7.90 -10.07
CA ASP A 318 6.19 -6.73 -10.86
C ASP A 318 5.68 -6.82 -12.31
N THR A 319 5.57 -5.70 -13.01
CA THR A 319 4.91 -5.62 -14.32
C THR A 319 5.88 -5.80 -15.48
N LEU A 320 5.36 -6.19 -16.65
CA LEU A 320 6.15 -6.23 -17.89
C LEU A 320 6.75 -4.85 -18.24
N ALA A 321 6.04 -3.77 -17.92
CA ALA A 321 6.51 -2.39 -18.15
C ALA A 321 7.74 -2.02 -17.31
N ASN A 322 7.92 -2.69 -16.16
CA ASN A 322 9.10 -2.50 -15.30
C ASN A 322 10.26 -3.43 -15.68
N GLY A 323 10.10 -4.25 -16.73
CA GLY A 323 11.16 -5.04 -17.34
C GLY A 323 11.10 -6.53 -17.08
N VAL A 324 10.13 -7.03 -16.28
CA VAL A 324 9.98 -8.47 -16.04
C VAL A 324 9.89 -9.23 -17.36
N VAL A 325 10.75 -10.23 -17.55
CA VAL A 325 10.75 -11.07 -18.74
C VAL A 325 9.64 -12.10 -18.62
N ASP A 326 8.57 -11.93 -19.41
CA ASP A 326 7.34 -12.73 -19.27
C ASP A 326 7.57 -14.25 -19.45
N SER A 327 8.53 -14.65 -20.30
CA SER A 327 8.87 -16.06 -20.51
C SER A 327 9.53 -16.72 -19.31
N GLU A 328 10.17 -15.94 -18.43
CA GLU A 328 10.90 -16.43 -17.26
C GLU A 328 10.08 -16.32 -15.96
N ARG A 329 8.85 -15.80 -16.03
CA ARG A 329 7.92 -15.74 -14.90
C ARG A 329 7.18 -17.08 -14.79
N ASP A 330 7.57 -17.93 -13.84
CA ASP A 330 6.89 -19.20 -13.56
C ASP A 330 5.46 -19.01 -13.11
N ALA A 331 4.56 -19.96 -13.38
CA ALA A 331 3.18 -19.95 -12.89
C ALA A 331 3.06 -19.90 -11.35
N GLY A 332 1.87 -19.56 -10.85
CA GLY A 332 1.56 -19.48 -9.41
C GLY A 332 1.22 -18.06 -8.94
N ASN A 333 0.65 -17.96 -7.75
CA ASN A 333 0.30 -16.68 -7.15
C ASN A 333 1.57 -15.99 -6.63
N ALA A 334 1.69 -14.70 -6.90
CA ALA A 334 2.73 -13.86 -6.33
C ALA A 334 2.38 -13.46 -4.88
N GLU A 335 3.36 -13.48 -3.97
CA GLU A 335 3.15 -13.15 -2.56
C GLU A 335 4.29 -12.30 -1.98
N ILE A 336 4.00 -11.58 -0.89
CA ILE A 336 5.03 -11.00 -0.01
C ILE A 336 4.83 -11.57 1.39
N SER A 337 5.86 -12.17 1.97
CA SER A 337 5.82 -12.73 3.33
C SER A 337 6.93 -12.18 4.22
N LEU A 338 6.58 -11.83 5.47
CA LEU A 338 7.53 -11.68 6.58
C LEU A 338 7.28 -12.82 7.57
N SER A 339 8.28 -13.68 7.75
CA SER A 339 8.17 -14.89 8.57
C SER A 339 8.05 -14.64 10.07
N ALA A 340 7.52 -15.65 10.76
CA ALA A 340 7.28 -15.61 12.20
C ALA A 340 8.55 -15.29 12.99
N GLY A 341 8.44 -14.33 13.92
CA GLY A 341 9.55 -13.94 14.80
C GLY A 341 10.67 -13.13 14.13
N LYS A 342 10.54 -12.78 12.84
CA LYS A 342 11.48 -11.90 12.14
C LYS A 342 11.10 -10.43 12.30
N THR A 343 12.09 -9.55 12.20
CA THR A 343 11.89 -8.11 12.36
C THR A 343 12.42 -7.33 11.17
N ILE A 344 11.61 -6.42 10.63
CA ILE A 344 12.06 -5.30 9.79
C ILE A 344 12.19 -4.07 10.68
N ASN A 345 13.39 -3.50 10.76
CA ASN A 345 13.69 -2.29 11.50
C ASN A 345 14.32 -1.24 10.59
N ALA A 346 13.48 -0.31 10.13
CA ALA A 346 13.91 0.82 9.32
C ALA A 346 14.23 2.07 10.15
N GLY A 347 14.08 2.05 11.48
CA GLY A 347 14.31 3.22 12.32
C GLY A 347 13.47 4.42 11.87
N THR A 348 14.12 5.52 11.46
CA THR A 348 13.43 6.69 10.89
C THR A 348 13.15 6.61 9.37
N GLY A 349 13.53 5.51 8.72
CA GLY A 349 13.24 5.22 7.32
C GLY A 349 11.81 4.72 7.13
N ASN A 350 11.33 4.74 5.89
CA ASN A 350 10.01 4.26 5.50
C ASN A 350 10.07 2.83 5.00
N VAL A 351 8.97 2.10 5.16
CA VAL A 351 8.82 0.73 4.65
C VAL A 351 7.64 0.69 3.69
N LEU A 352 7.88 0.23 2.47
CA LEU A 352 6.86 0.00 1.45
C LEU A 352 6.86 -1.47 1.04
N LEU A 353 5.73 -2.13 1.19
CA LEU A 353 5.46 -3.46 0.62
C LEU A 353 4.32 -3.30 -0.38
N GLU A 354 4.62 -3.48 -1.66
CA GLU A 354 3.63 -3.42 -2.73
C GLU A 354 3.63 -4.73 -3.53
N LEU A 355 2.51 -5.44 -3.47
CA LEU A 355 2.19 -6.53 -4.40
C LEU A 355 1.41 -5.92 -5.57
N ARG A 356 2.05 -5.84 -6.74
CA ARG A 356 1.48 -5.19 -7.92
C ARG A 356 0.43 -6.06 -8.62
N ASP A 357 -0.25 -5.48 -9.59
CA ASP A 357 -1.27 -6.16 -10.39
C ASP A 357 -0.70 -7.16 -11.43
N GLY A 358 0.61 -7.16 -11.65
CA GLY A 358 1.28 -8.02 -12.62
C GLY A 358 0.97 -7.68 -14.07
N ALA A 359 0.55 -6.44 -14.37
CA ALA A 359 0.11 -6.03 -15.70
C ALA A 359 1.10 -6.42 -16.82
N GLY A 360 0.54 -6.94 -17.91
CA GLY A 360 1.27 -7.31 -19.13
C GLY A 360 1.89 -8.71 -19.13
N LYS A 361 1.91 -9.40 -17.99
CA LYS A 361 2.43 -10.78 -17.90
C LYS A 361 1.36 -11.82 -18.22
N THR A 362 1.79 -12.96 -18.75
CA THR A 362 0.97 -14.16 -18.95
C THR A 362 0.52 -14.74 -17.60
N ASN A 363 1.42 -14.79 -16.62
CA ASN A 363 1.11 -15.20 -15.26
C ASN A 363 1.15 -13.96 -14.33
N SER A 364 -0.02 -13.45 -13.95
CA SER A 364 -0.17 -12.21 -13.16
C SER A 364 -0.98 -12.38 -11.87
N ASP A 365 -1.41 -13.61 -11.58
CA ASP A 365 -2.19 -13.91 -10.38
C ASP A 365 -1.44 -13.52 -9.10
N SER A 366 -2.19 -12.92 -8.19
CA SER A 366 -1.71 -12.37 -6.93
C SER A 366 -2.31 -13.14 -5.76
N GLY A 367 -1.50 -13.32 -4.73
CA GLY A 367 -1.88 -13.84 -3.43
C GLY A 367 -1.87 -12.72 -2.40
N ASN A 368 -1.29 -12.99 -1.25
CA ASN A 368 -1.38 -12.11 -0.09
C ASN A 368 -0.08 -11.32 0.18
N ILE A 369 -0.22 -10.22 0.90
CA ILE A 369 0.86 -9.67 1.72
C ILE A 369 0.62 -10.20 3.14
N THR A 370 1.56 -10.98 3.67
CA THR A 370 1.44 -11.63 4.98
C THR A 370 2.53 -11.15 5.94
N ILE A 371 2.13 -10.62 7.09
CA ILE A 371 3.03 -10.16 8.16
C ILE A 371 2.85 -11.08 9.37
N ASP A 372 3.87 -11.90 9.62
CA ASP A 372 3.98 -12.78 10.80
C ASP A 372 5.10 -12.32 11.76
N GLY A 373 5.70 -11.18 11.46
CA GLY A 373 6.82 -10.60 12.23
C GLY A 373 6.51 -9.23 12.81
N THR A 374 7.57 -8.48 13.09
CA THR A 374 7.50 -7.11 13.57
C THR A 374 8.06 -6.14 12.52
N VAL A 375 7.39 -5.01 12.30
CA VAL A 375 7.88 -3.91 11.44
C VAL A 375 7.99 -2.63 12.26
N LEU A 376 9.17 -2.01 12.26
CA LEU A 376 9.47 -0.75 12.95
C LEU A 376 9.96 0.26 11.91
N ALA A 377 9.28 1.40 11.75
CA ALA A 377 9.63 2.39 10.73
C ALA A 377 9.10 3.80 11.07
N ASN A 378 9.42 4.78 10.24
CA ASN A 378 8.77 6.09 10.28
C ASN A 378 7.37 6.04 9.67
N THR A 379 7.24 5.50 8.47
CA THR A 379 5.94 5.17 7.86
C THR A 379 5.95 3.75 7.31
N VAL A 380 4.77 3.11 7.27
CA VAL A 380 4.60 1.78 6.67
C VAL A 380 3.43 1.81 5.69
N SER A 381 3.70 1.41 4.45
CA SER A 381 2.70 1.30 3.39
C SER A 381 2.60 -0.15 2.93
N LEU A 382 1.40 -0.72 3.00
CA LEU A 382 1.08 -2.06 2.53
C LEU A 382 0.06 -1.95 1.38
N PHE A 383 0.46 -2.23 0.16
CA PHE A 383 -0.39 -2.11 -1.02
C PHE A 383 -0.50 -3.45 -1.74
N ASN A 384 -1.62 -4.14 -1.57
CA ASN A 384 -1.91 -5.31 -2.37
C ASN A 384 -2.82 -4.91 -3.53
N ASN A 385 -2.22 -4.49 -4.64
CA ASN A 385 -2.89 -4.06 -5.87
C ASN A 385 -3.25 -5.25 -6.78
N GLY A 386 -3.14 -6.47 -6.27
CA GLY A 386 -3.47 -7.68 -6.98
C GLY A 386 -4.89 -7.68 -7.59
N SER A 387 -5.02 -8.27 -8.77
CA SER A 387 -6.26 -8.30 -9.56
C SER A 387 -7.20 -9.45 -9.20
N THR A 388 -6.73 -10.42 -8.41
CA THR A 388 -7.49 -11.60 -8.02
C THR A 388 -8.37 -11.32 -6.80
N ALA A 389 -9.53 -11.97 -6.75
CA ALA A 389 -10.29 -12.07 -5.51
C ALA A 389 -9.41 -12.79 -4.47
N ASN A 390 -9.33 -12.23 -3.25
CA ASN A 390 -8.42 -12.65 -2.16
C ASN A 390 -6.99 -12.12 -2.24
N SER A 391 -6.75 -11.02 -2.95
CA SER A 391 -5.52 -10.24 -2.83
C SER A 391 -5.42 -9.53 -1.46
N ASN A 392 -5.35 -10.28 -0.37
CA ASN A 392 -5.51 -9.74 1.00
C ASN A 392 -4.22 -9.16 1.57
N ILE A 393 -4.38 -8.39 2.64
CA ILE A 393 -3.30 -8.06 3.58
C ILE A 393 -3.62 -8.77 4.89
N ILE A 394 -2.69 -9.60 5.36
CA ILE A 394 -2.89 -10.49 6.50
C ILE A 394 -1.88 -10.15 7.59
N MET A 395 -2.37 -9.88 8.79
CA MET A 395 -1.57 -9.79 10.01
C MET A 395 -1.80 -11.07 10.82
N ASN A 396 -0.78 -11.92 10.93
CA ASN A 396 -0.87 -13.17 11.71
C ASN A 396 -0.84 -12.90 13.23
N ALA A 397 -1.24 -13.89 14.02
CA ALA A 397 -1.27 -13.76 15.47
C ALA A 397 0.14 -13.47 16.03
N GLY A 398 0.26 -12.39 16.80
CA GLY A 398 1.53 -11.95 17.39
C GLY A 398 2.35 -10.99 16.52
N SER A 399 1.93 -10.71 15.29
CA SER A 399 2.60 -9.73 14.45
C SER A 399 2.27 -8.28 14.85
N SER A 400 3.16 -7.34 14.51
CA SER A 400 2.96 -5.93 14.83
C SER A 400 3.68 -4.99 13.87
N ILE A 401 3.11 -3.80 13.68
CA ILE A 401 3.70 -2.68 12.93
C ILE A 401 3.68 -1.44 13.82
N THR A 402 4.85 -0.86 14.03
CA THR A 402 5.01 0.41 14.76
C THR A 402 5.56 1.47 13.80
N ALA A 403 4.83 2.58 13.67
CA ALA A 403 5.21 3.70 12.83
C ALA A 403 5.27 5.02 13.62
N SER A 404 6.38 5.76 13.51
CA SER A 404 6.62 6.96 14.35
C SER A 404 6.12 8.28 13.77
N SER A 405 5.77 8.32 12.47
CA SER A 405 5.32 9.55 11.80
C SER A 405 4.07 10.15 12.43
N SER A 406 3.95 11.47 12.39
CA SER A 406 2.79 12.21 12.95
C SER A 406 1.59 12.33 12.01
N GLY A 407 1.75 11.92 10.75
CA GLY A 407 0.71 11.97 9.71
C GLY A 407 0.01 10.63 9.50
N ASN A 408 -0.05 10.22 8.23
CA ASN A 408 -0.46 8.86 7.85
C ASN A 408 0.71 7.92 8.12
N ALA A 409 0.80 7.42 9.35
CA ALA A 409 1.92 6.61 9.79
C ALA A 409 1.86 5.19 9.22
N ILE A 410 0.65 4.62 9.14
CA ILE A 410 0.41 3.32 8.49
C ILE A 410 -0.71 3.46 7.47
N THR A 411 -0.49 2.98 6.25
CA THR A 411 -1.54 2.88 5.24
C THR A 411 -1.54 1.47 4.68
N ALA A 412 -2.67 0.78 4.80
CA ALA A 412 -2.88 -0.54 4.19
C ALA A 412 -4.01 -0.44 3.18
N SER A 413 -3.82 -0.92 1.95
CA SER A 413 -4.89 -0.94 0.94
C SER A 413 -4.87 -2.23 0.13
N SER A 414 -6.04 -2.85 0.07
CA SER A 414 -6.33 -4.05 -0.71
C SER A 414 -7.64 -3.82 -1.48
N PRO A 415 -7.62 -3.18 -2.66
CA PRO A 415 -8.82 -2.81 -3.41
C PRO A 415 -9.67 -4.01 -3.84
N ASN A 416 -9.04 -5.17 -4.12
CA ASN A 416 -9.71 -6.39 -4.58
C ASN A 416 -9.70 -7.51 -3.52
N GLY A 417 -9.28 -7.21 -2.29
CA GLY A 417 -9.22 -8.17 -1.19
C GLY A 417 -9.64 -7.54 0.13
N ASN A 418 -9.21 -8.15 1.22
CA ASN A 418 -9.57 -7.75 2.57
C ASN A 418 -8.35 -7.54 3.46
N PHE A 419 -8.55 -6.79 4.54
CA PHE A 419 -7.60 -6.73 5.65
C PHE A 419 -7.98 -7.76 6.73
N LEU A 420 -7.08 -8.67 7.05
CA LEU A 420 -7.32 -9.77 7.99
C LEU A 420 -6.39 -9.63 9.20
N ASN A 421 -6.87 -8.99 10.27
CA ASN A 421 -6.12 -8.77 11.51
C ASN A 421 -6.32 -9.89 12.55
N ASN A 422 -5.44 -10.88 12.53
CA ASN A 422 -5.39 -11.92 13.55
C ASN A 422 -4.46 -11.57 14.73
N ALA A 423 -3.73 -10.45 14.67
CA ALA A 423 -2.89 -9.93 15.75
C ALA A 423 -3.69 -9.15 16.82
N GLY A 424 -4.91 -8.71 16.50
CA GLY A 424 -5.77 -7.96 17.42
C GLY A 424 -5.34 -6.51 17.57
N ASN A 425 -5.64 -5.90 18.73
CA ASN A 425 -5.56 -4.45 18.89
C ASN A 425 -4.12 -3.90 18.88
N THR A 426 -3.11 -4.76 19.09
CA THR A 426 -1.70 -4.40 19.08
C THR A 426 -1.06 -4.50 17.69
N ALA A 427 -1.82 -4.90 16.67
CA ALA A 427 -1.31 -5.06 15.31
C ALA A 427 -0.65 -3.77 14.80
N PHE A 428 -1.24 -2.60 15.10
CA PHE A 428 -0.73 -1.28 14.72
C PHE A 428 -0.47 -0.39 15.95
N SER A 429 0.69 0.26 15.98
CA SER A 429 1.07 1.27 16.96
C SER A 429 1.53 2.54 16.25
N THR A 430 0.77 3.63 16.40
CA THR A 430 1.04 4.93 15.77
C THR A 430 0.99 6.07 16.81
N PRO A 431 1.97 6.18 17.73
CA PRO A 431 1.88 7.07 18.90
C PRO A 431 1.65 8.55 18.56
N SER A 432 2.18 9.00 17.43
CA SER A 432 2.14 10.40 16.99
C SER A 432 1.18 10.65 15.83
N GLY A 433 0.69 9.59 15.18
CA GLY A 433 -0.02 9.65 13.90
C GLY A 433 -1.28 8.81 13.87
N ARG A 434 -1.73 8.47 12.66
CA ARG A 434 -2.91 7.62 12.43
C ARG A 434 -2.60 6.47 11.48
N TRP A 435 -3.47 5.48 11.49
CA TRP A 435 -3.53 4.45 10.46
C TRP A 435 -4.80 4.52 9.63
N LEU A 436 -4.69 4.15 8.35
CA LEU A 436 -5.82 4.02 7.43
C LEU A 436 -5.78 2.65 6.78
N VAL A 437 -6.89 1.93 6.83
CA VAL A 437 -7.04 0.61 6.20
C VAL A 437 -8.15 0.68 5.16
N TYR A 438 -7.80 0.42 3.90
CA TYR A 438 -8.74 0.29 2.79
C TYR A 438 -8.96 -1.19 2.51
N SER A 439 -10.20 -1.65 2.69
CA SER A 439 -10.61 -3.04 2.54
C SER A 439 -11.87 -3.12 1.65
N SER A 440 -12.21 -4.30 1.12
CA SER A 440 -13.39 -4.40 0.25
C SER A 440 -14.70 -4.41 1.02
N ASP A 441 -14.86 -5.31 1.99
CA ASP A 441 -16.13 -5.54 2.69
C ASP A 441 -15.90 -5.81 4.19
N PRO A 442 -16.59 -5.11 5.12
CA PRO A 442 -16.49 -5.41 6.55
C PRO A 442 -16.84 -6.87 6.89
N ALA A 443 -17.75 -7.51 6.15
CA ALA A 443 -18.16 -8.89 6.41
C ALA A 443 -17.05 -9.93 6.17
N SER A 444 -16.05 -9.59 5.33
CA SER A 444 -14.88 -10.43 5.04
C SER A 444 -13.59 -9.86 5.64
N THR A 445 -13.67 -8.73 6.33
CA THR A 445 -12.55 -8.07 6.99
C THR A 445 -12.50 -8.55 8.45
N THR A 446 -11.31 -8.89 8.93
CA THR A 446 -11.10 -9.07 10.37
C THR A 446 -10.46 -7.77 10.88
N GLU A 447 -11.25 -6.91 11.53
CA GLU A 447 -10.77 -5.58 11.93
C GLU A 447 -9.78 -5.66 13.11
N GLY A 448 -10.13 -6.41 14.17
CA GLY A 448 -9.24 -6.72 15.29
C GLY A 448 -8.85 -5.53 16.19
N PHE A 449 -9.30 -4.31 15.92
CA PHE A 449 -9.01 -3.11 16.73
C PHE A 449 -10.19 -2.71 17.63
N THR A 450 -9.97 -1.84 18.61
CA THR A 450 -11.02 -1.39 19.54
C THR A 450 -11.43 0.07 19.39
N SER A 451 -10.71 0.90 18.62
CA SER A 451 -11.02 2.32 18.44
C SER A 451 -10.63 2.83 17.06
N TYR A 452 -11.64 3.13 16.24
CA TYR A 452 -11.52 3.63 14.87
C TYR A 452 -12.87 4.16 14.38
N ASN A 453 -12.82 4.87 13.25
CA ASN A 453 -14.01 5.26 12.50
C ASN A 453 -14.18 4.35 11.27
N LYS A 454 -15.41 4.20 10.79
CA LYS A 454 -15.71 3.44 9.57
C LYS A 454 -16.34 4.34 8.53
N LEU A 455 -15.94 4.16 7.27
CA LEU A 455 -16.54 4.82 6.11
C LEU A 455 -16.73 3.80 4.97
N TYR A 456 -17.85 3.86 4.27
CA TYR A 456 -18.17 3.07 3.10
C TYR A 456 -18.10 3.90 1.82
N ASN A 457 -18.13 3.23 0.67
CA ASN A 457 -17.96 3.83 -0.64
C ASN A 457 -16.64 4.63 -0.71
N LYS A 458 -15.55 4.00 -0.25
CA LYS A 458 -14.22 4.56 -0.20
C LYS A 458 -13.22 3.61 -0.83
N THR A 459 -12.47 4.10 -1.81
CA THR A 459 -11.33 3.40 -2.39
C THR A 459 -10.08 4.24 -2.18
N TYR A 460 -8.90 3.61 -2.14
CA TYR A 460 -7.66 4.36 -2.01
C TYR A 460 -7.47 5.39 -3.14
N ALA A 461 -7.77 5.00 -4.38
CA ALA A 461 -7.67 5.87 -5.55
C ALA A 461 -8.68 7.03 -5.53
N GLY A 462 -9.94 6.78 -5.14
CA GLY A 462 -10.98 7.81 -5.09
C GLY A 462 -10.93 8.68 -3.83
N ASN A 463 -10.30 8.18 -2.77
CA ASN A 463 -10.26 8.80 -1.45
C ASN A 463 -8.86 8.63 -0.84
N PRO A 464 -7.83 9.25 -1.43
CA PRO A 464 -6.48 9.16 -0.90
C PRO A 464 -6.42 9.75 0.52
N PRO A 465 -5.40 9.40 1.32
CA PRO A 465 -5.30 9.76 2.74
C PRO A 465 -5.58 11.24 3.05
N ALA A 466 -5.15 12.16 2.19
CA ALA A 466 -5.37 13.60 2.37
C ALA A 466 -6.86 14.02 2.41
N THR A 467 -7.77 13.19 1.89
CA THR A 467 -9.22 13.45 1.85
C THR A 467 -9.98 12.90 3.06
N ILE A 468 -9.32 12.10 3.89
CA ILE A 468 -9.93 11.43 5.05
C ILE A 468 -9.73 12.25 6.31
N SER A 469 -10.78 12.39 7.11
CA SER A 469 -10.77 13.06 8.41
C SER A 469 -9.73 12.47 9.38
N SER A 470 -9.33 13.26 10.38
CA SER A 470 -8.36 12.84 11.39
C SER A 470 -8.80 11.61 12.18
N GLY A 471 -7.83 10.87 12.72
CA GLY A 471 -8.06 9.63 13.46
C GLY A 471 -7.96 8.37 12.59
N ASN A 472 -8.00 7.22 13.25
CA ASN A 472 -7.86 5.92 12.61
C ASN A 472 -9.13 5.53 11.87
N HIS A 473 -9.00 4.94 10.68
CA HIS A 473 -10.16 4.59 9.86
C HIS A 473 -10.02 3.22 9.19
N PHE A 474 -11.12 2.47 9.19
CA PHE A 474 -11.42 1.53 8.13
C PHE A 474 -12.25 2.21 7.04
N LEU A 475 -11.85 1.97 5.80
CA LEU A 475 -12.45 2.51 4.59
C LEU A 475 -12.82 1.34 3.69
N TYR A 476 -14.11 1.21 3.41
CA TYR A 476 -14.66 0.07 2.70
C TYR A 476 -15.10 0.47 1.29
N SER A 477 -14.74 -0.34 0.29
CA SER A 477 -15.13 -0.07 -1.10
C SER A 477 -16.59 -0.42 -1.40
N ILE A 478 -17.19 -1.33 -0.62
CA ILE A 478 -18.62 -1.65 -0.73
C ILE A 478 -19.50 -0.40 -0.56
N VAL A 479 -20.60 -0.35 -1.32
CA VAL A 479 -21.62 0.71 -1.26
C VAL A 479 -22.91 0.12 -0.67
N PRO A 480 -23.04 0.06 0.67
CA PRO A 480 -24.22 -0.50 1.29
C PRO A 480 -25.41 0.43 1.12
N ALA A 481 -26.61 -0.15 1.03
CA ALA A 481 -27.86 0.59 0.83
C ALA A 481 -28.69 0.67 2.11
N LEU A 482 -29.20 1.85 2.46
CA LEU A 482 -30.20 2.05 3.52
C LEU A 482 -31.55 2.37 2.90
N SER A 483 -32.57 1.64 3.31
CA SER A 483 -33.96 1.99 3.01
C SER A 483 -34.48 2.88 4.13
N VAL A 484 -34.78 4.14 3.80
CA VAL A 484 -35.31 5.15 4.73
C VAL A 484 -36.75 5.45 4.37
N THR A 485 -37.67 5.24 5.31
CA THR A 485 -39.10 5.49 5.12
C THR A 485 -39.56 6.54 6.12
N ALA A 486 -40.09 7.66 5.61
CA ALA A 486 -40.65 8.70 6.45
C ALA A 486 -41.95 8.23 7.14
N ASP A 487 -42.24 8.78 8.32
CA ASP A 487 -43.53 8.56 8.97
C ASP A 487 -44.55 9.63 8.53
N ASP A 488 -45.84 9.29 8.62
CA ASP A 488 -46.91 10.25 8.38
C ASP A 488 -46.88 11.40 9.40
N ALA A 489 -47.15 12.60 8.92
CA ALA A 489 -47.15 13.82 9.71
C ALA A 489 -48.41 14.64 9.48
N SER A 490 -48.73 15.53 10.41
CA SER A 490 -49.82 16.49 10.22
C SER A 490 -49.56 17.83 10.90
N ARG A 491 -50.21 18.87 10.38
CA ARG A 491 -50.30 20.18 11.04
C ARG A 491 -51.61 20.87 10.69
N THR A 492 -51.94 21.93 11.41
CA THR A 492 -53.06 22.81 11.04
C THR A 492 -52.59 23.91 10.09
N TYR A 493 -53.50 24.42 9.26
CA TYR A 493 -53.22 25.52 8.33
C TYR A 493 -52.57 26.73 9.04
N GLY A 494 -51.49 27.24 8.44
CA GLY A 494 -50.71 28.36 8.96
C GLY A 494 -49.89 28.07 10.23
N SER A 495 -49.79 26.81 10.66
CA SER A 495 -48.77 26.36 11.63
C SER A 495 -47.48 25.97 10.91
N ALA A 496 -46.34 26.01 11.60
CA ALA A 496 -45.08 25.48 11.08
C ALA A 496 -45.16 23.96 10.88
N ASP A 497 -44.33 23.43 9.98
CA ASP A 497 -44.17 21.98 9.80
C ASP A 497 -43.68 21.33 11.11
N PRO A 498 -44.17 20.12 11.46
CA PRO A 498 -43.64 19.37 12.59
C PRO A 498 -42.20 18.90 12.28
N VAL A 499 -41.49 18.42 13.30
CA VAL A 499 -40.27 17.65 13.06
C VAL A 499 -40.68 16.30 12.48
N PHE A 500 -40.29 16.05 11.24
CA PHE A 500 -40.54 14.79 10.55
C PHE A 500 -39.67 13.68 11.12
N THR A 501 -40.26 12.50 11.31
CA THR A 501 -39.58 11.29 11.76
C THR A 501 -39.50 10.27 10.64
N TYR A 502 -38.64 9.26 10.81
CA TYR A 502 -38.44 8.18 9.84
C TYR A 502 -37.92 6.92 10.51
N SER A 503 -38.07 5.80 9.81
CA SER A 503 -37.40 4.54 10.10
C SER A 503 -36.34 4.24 9.03
N ALA A 504 -35.24 3.58 9.42
CA ALA A 504 -34.16 3.19 8.53
C ALA A 504 -33.76 1.73 8.78
N VAL A 505 -33.60 0.96 7.71
CA VAL A 505 -33.17 -0.45 7.75
C VAL A 505 -32.09 -0.71 6.69
N GLY A 506 -31.29 -1.76 6.92
CA GLY A 506 -30.16 -2.13 6.06
C GLY A 506 -28.77 -1.75 6.62
N PHE A 507 -28.70 -1.33 7.88
CA PHE A 507 -27.42 -1.14 8.57
C PHE A 507 -26.64 -2.46 8.61
N ILE A 508 -25.35 -2.37 8.34
CA ILE A 508 -24.41 -3.48 8.43
C ILE A 508 -23.42 -3.22 9.56
N ASP A 509 -22.71 -4.26 9.99
CA ASP A 509 -21.56 -4.14 10.87
C ASP A 509 -21.81 -3.35 12.17
N GLY A 510 -22.98 -3.56 12.77
CA GLY A 510 -23.38 -2.94 14.04
C GLY A 510 -23.72 -1.44 13.96
N ASP A 511 -23.79 -0.87 12.75
CA ASP A 511 -24.14 0.53 12.55
C ASP A 511 -25.57 0.85 12.99
N THR A 512 -25.80 2.11 13.37
CA THR A 512 -27.12 2.59 13.83
C THR A 512 -27.49 3.89 13.14
N THR A 513 -28.75 4.30 13.23
CA THR A 513 -29.21 5.60 12.74
C THR A 513 -28.39 6.76 13.30
N VAL A 514 -28.07 6.73 14.60
CA VAL A 514 -27.35 7.82 15.30
C VAL A 514 -25.92 7.95 14.80
N THR A 515 -25.24 6.85 14.52
CA THR A 515 -23.85 6.86 14.04
C THR A 515 -23.76 7.14 12.54
N SER A 516 -24.80 6.81 11.78
CA SER A 516 -24.71 6.74 10.32
C SER A 516 -25.40 7.89 9.58
N LEU A 517 -26.44 8.49 10.14
CA LEU A 517 -27.26 9.49 9.46
C LEU A 517 -27.26 10.82 10.23
N SER A 518 -27.35 11.94 9.50
CA SER A 518 -27.59 13.26 10.07
C SER A 518 -28.41 14.14 9.13
N GLY A 519 -28.92 15.26 9.63
CA GLY A 519 -29.83 16.14 8.88
C GLY A 519 -31.29 15.86 9.17
N LEU A 520 -32.18 16.50 8.41
CA LEU A 520 -33.62 16.49 8.63
C LEU A 520 -34.36 16.20 7.34
N LEU A 521 -35.50 15.51 7.44
CA LEU A 521 -36.46 15.47 6.34
C LEU A 521 -37.11 16.85 6.15
N GLY A 522 -37.64 17.08 4.96
CA GLY A 522 -38.43 18.26 4.62
C GLY A 522 -39.82 17.88 4.10
N SER A 523 -40.55 18.87 3.60
CA SER A 523 -41.83 18.66 2.91
C SER A 523 -41.88 19.46 1.61
N THR A 524 -42.83 19.07 0.75
CA THR A 524 -43.21 19.85 -0.44
C THR A 524 -44.15 21.01 -0.11
N ALA A 525 -44.61 21.11 1.14
CA ALA A 525 -45.46 22.19 1.61
C ALA A 525 -44.64 23.41 2.04
N SER A 526 -45.29 24.57 2.04
CA SER A 526 -44.82 25.82 2.62
C SER A 526 -45.73 26.24 3.78
N LEU A 527 -45.31 27.22 4.60
CA LEU A 527 -46.13 27.75 5.70
C LEU A 527 -47.54 28.19 5.23
N THR A 528 -47.65 28.67 4.00
CA THR A 528 -48.88 29.18 3.36
C THR A 528 -49.63 28.13 2.53
N SER A 529 -49.17 26.89 2.51
CA SER A 529 -49.86 25.80 1.81
C SER A 529 -51.25 25.57 2.37
N ASN A 530 -52.23 25.41 1.48
CA ASN A 530 -53.63 25.18 1.81
C ASN A 530 -53.84 23.82 2.47
N VAL A 531 -55.03 23.60 3.03
CA VAL A 531 -55.48 22.29 3.50
C VAL A 531 -55.41 21.25 2.38
N GLY A 532 -54.83 20.10 2.68
CA GLY A 532 -54.58 19.02 1.72
C GLY A 532 -53.45 18.10 2.16
N ASN A 533 -53.11 17.14 1.30
CA ASN A 533 -51.98 16.23 1.52
C ASN A 533 -50.77 16.69 0.69
N TYR A 534 -49.62 16.68 1.33
CA TYR A 534 -48.31 16.99 0.77
C TYR A 534 -47.36 15.83 1.07
N TYR A 535 -46.21 15.78 0.40
CA TYR A 535 -45.25 14.69 0.60
C TYR A 535 -44.04 15.14 1.41
N THR A 536 -43.55 14.27 2.29
CA THR A 536 -42.23 14.39 2.90
C THR A 536 -41.13 14.07 1.90
N VAL A 537 -40.01 14.76 2.02
CA VAL A 537 -38.83 14.63 1.15
C VAL A 537 -37.57 14.53 1.99
N ILE A 538 -36.46 14.10 1.38
CA ILE A 538 -35.19 13.85 2.09
C ILE A 538 -34.61 15.09 2.80
N GLY A 539 -34.97 16.30 2.38
CA GLY A 539 -34.49 17.54 3.02
C GLY A 539 -32.96 17.63 3.03
N THR A 540 -32.37 17.71 4.22
CA THR A 540 -30.92 17.68 4.45
C THR A 540 -30.41 16.34 4.98
N LEU A 541 -31.26 15.32 5.08
CA LEU A 541 -30.88 13.99 5.57
C LEU A 541 -29.81 13.37 4.64
N ALA A 542 -28.68 12.98 5.22
CA ALA A 542 -27.56 12.39 4.50
C ALA A 542 -26.87 11.31 5.33
N SER A 543 -26.11 10.44 4.65
CA SER A 543 -25.24 9.48 5.32
C SER A 543 -23.92 10.12 5.69
N ASN A 544 -23.54 10.02 6.96
CA ASN A 544 -22.24 10.46 7.48
C ASN A 544 -21.11 9.50 7.09
N ILE A 545 -21.44 8.22 6.93
CA ILE A 545 -20.45 7.15 6.72
C ILE A 545 -20.55 6.48 5.34
N GLY A 546 -21.22 7.08 4.36
CA GLY A 546 -21.17 6.63 2.96
C GLY A 546 -22.19 5.57 2.49
N TYR A 547 -23.29 5.37 3.20
CA TYR A 547 -24.42 4.57 2.69
C TYR A 547 -25.12 5.26 1.51
N ASN A 548 -25.60 4.47 0.56
CA ASN A 548 -26.57 4.92 -0.44
C ASN A 548 -27.98 4.93 0.15
N ILE A 549 -28.63 6.09 0.20
CA ILE A 549 -29.97 6.24 0.79
C ILE A 549 -31.05 6.04 -0.27
N ASN A 550 -31.84 4.99 -0.10
CA ASN A 550 -33.08 4.74 -0.85
C ASN A 550 -34.25 5.29 -0.03
N PHE A 551 -34.68 6.51 -0.34
CA PHE A 551 -35.71 7.22 0.41
C PHE A 551 -37.13 6.98 -0.13
N THR A 552 -38.07 6.66 0.77
CA THR A 552 -39.51 6.59 0.51
C THR A 552 -40.21 7.63 1.37
N GLY A 553 -40.86 8.61 0.74
CA GLY A 553 -41.65 9.64 1.42
C GLY A 553 -42.99 9.11 1.95
N SER A 554 -43.64 9.94 2.76
CA SER A 554 -44.97 9.72 3.35
C SER A 554 -45.80 11.01 3.32
N ASP A 555 -47.04 10.95 3.80
CA ASP A 555 -47.96 12.08 3.74
C ASP A 555 -47.74 13.08 4.89
N LEU A 556 -47.72 14.37 4.56
CA LEU A 556 -48.00 15.49 5.45
C LEU A 556 -49.44 15.96 5.22
N SER A 557 -50.33 15.72 6.17
CA SER A 557 -51.71 16.20 6.11
C SER A 557 -51.86 17.57 6.77
N ILE A 558 -52.24 18.58 5.99
CA ILE A 558 -52.59 19.92 6.49
C ILE A 558 -54.09 19.98 6.73
N THR A 559 -54.50 20.17 7.98
CA THR A 559 -55.90 20.22 8.42
C THR A 559 -56.42 21.65 8.62
N PRO A 560 -57.74 21.91 8.48
CA PRO A 560 -58.28 23.24 8.68
C PRO A 560 -58.02 23.80 10.10
N ARG A 561 -57.75 25.10 10.18
CA ARG A 561 -57.56 25.82 11.45
C ARG A 561 -58.90 26.31 12.00
N ALA A 562 -59.08 26.29 13.32
CA ALA A 562 -60.27 26.88 13.93
C ALA A 562 -60.29 28.43 13.77
N LEU A 563 -61.41 28.98 13.29
CA LEU A 563 -61.67 30.41 13.21
C LEU A 563 -62.95 30.73 13.99
N THR A 564 -62.88 31.61 14.98
CA THR A 564 -64.04 32.01 15.80
C THR A 564 -64.55 33.38 15.39
N VAL A 565 -65.84 33.45 15.10
CA VAL A 565 -66.59 34.69 14.90
C VAL A 565 -67.41 34.95 16.17
N LYS A 566 -67.07 36.00 16.90
CA LYS A 566 -67.70 36.34 18.17
C LYS A 566 -68.46 37.66 18.04
N ALA A 567 -69.72 37.68 18.46
CA ALA A 567 -70.43 38.95 18.59
C ALA A 567 -69.80 39.81 19.69
N ASP A 568 -69.53 41.08 19.38
CA ASP A 568 -68.91 41.99 20.35
C ASP A 568 -69.92 42.38 21.43
N ASN A 569 -69.45 42.40 22.68
CA ASN A 569 -70.26 42.89 23.78
C ASN A 569 -70.58 44.39 23.59
N LYS A 570 -71.79 44.79 23.92
CA LYS A 570 -72.26 46.18 23.81
C LYS A 570 -72.93 46.61 25.10
N ILE A 571 -72.96 47.92 25.32
CA ILE A 571 -73.67 48.52 26.45
C ILE A 571 -74.61 49.59 25.90
N LYS A 572 -75.80 49.70 26.50
CA LYS A 572 -76.70 50.84 26.27
C LYS A 572 -77.41 51.26 27.55
N THR A 573 -77.86 52.50 27.58
CA THR A 573 -78.75 53.00 28.64
C THR A 573 -80.21 52.66 28.30
N ILE A 574 -81.01 52.35 29.32
CA ILE A 574 -82.45 52.07 29.16
C ILE A 574 -83.17 53.22 28.43
N GLY A 575 -84.13 52.88 27.55
CA GLY A 575 -84.87 53.86 26.74
C GLY A 575 -84.18 54.30 25.44
N TYR A 576 -82.90 53.99 25.25
CA TYR A 576 -82.17 54.24 24.01
C TYR A 576 -82.26 53.06 23.04
N THR A 577 -82.16 53.36 21.74
CA THR A 577 -82.05 52.35 20.68
C THR A 577 -80.83 51.46 20.88
N ASN A 578 -80.87 50.24 20.35
CA ASN A 578 -79.70 49.36 20.43
C ASN A 578 -78.53 49.96 19.63
N PRO A 579 -77.30 49.87 20.14
CA PRO A 579 -76.13 50.22 19.36
C PRO A 579 -75.98 49.28 18.16
N ALA A 580 -75.24 49.71 17.14
CA ALA A 580 -74.89 48.84 16.03
C ALA A 580 -74.15 47.60 16.56
N LEU A 581 -74.69 46.42 16.24
CA LEU A 581 -74.07 45.15 16.59
C LEU A 581 -72.87 44.92 15.68
N THR A 582 -71.75 44.46 16.25
CA THR A 582 -70.52 44.15 15.52
C THR A 582 -70.00 42.77 15.94
N ALA A 583 -69.13 42.18 15.13
CA ALA A 583 -68.47 40.92 15.44
C ALA A 583 -66.96 41.06 15.25
N SER A 584 -66.21 40.35 16.09
CA SER A 584 -64.76 40.20 15.99
C SER A 584 -64.40 38.78 15.55
N PHE A 585 -63.31 38.67 14.81
CA PHE A 585 -62.78 37.41 14.30
C PHE A 585 -61.46 37.11 15.00
N SER A 586 -61.27 35.85 15.38
CA SER A 586 -60.02 35.38 15.99
C SER A 586 -59.64 34.00 15.45
N GLY A 587 -58.35 33.79 15.19
CA GLY A 587 -57.83 32.52 14.66
C GLY A 587 -57.38 32.55 13.21
N PHE A 588 -57.46 33.70 12.51
CA PHE A 588 -56.81 33.86 11.21
C PHE A 588 -55.32 33.54 11.33
N ALA A 589 -54.81 32.82 10.35
CA ALA A 589 -53.40 32.50 10.19
C ALA A 589 -52.89 33.12 8.91
N ASN A 590 -51.56 33.21 8.79
CA ASN A 590 -50.93 33.99 7.74
C ASN A 590 -51.51 35.43 7.77
N SER A 591 -51.37 36.21 6.70
CA SER A 591 -51.96 37.56 6.65
C SER A 591 -53.45 37.55 6.27
N ASP A 592 -54.16 36.45 6.53
CA ASP A 592 -55.58 36.30 6.20
C ASP A 592 -56.45 37.21 7.08
N ASN A 593 -57.58 37.62 6.53
CA ASN A 593 -58.58 38.43 7.22
C ASN A 593 -59.99 38.10 6.69
N SER A 594 -61.00 38.85 7.13
CA SER A 594 -62.41 38.60 6.78
C SER A 594 -62.69 38.66 5.27
N SER A 595 -61.88 39.35 4.47
CA SER A 595 -62.02 39.36 3.00
C SER A 595 -61.69 38.02 2.33
N ASN A 596 -61.00 37.11 3.03
CA ASN A 596 -60.68 35.77 2.56
C ASN A 596 -61.83 34.76 2.78
N LEU A 597 -62.92 35.16 3.45
CA LEU A 597 -64.10 34.33 3.66
C LEU A 597 -65.15 34.63 2.60
N THR A 598 -65.91 33.61 2.20
CA THR A 598 -67.14 33.78 1.40
C THR A 598 -68.35 33.43 2.25
N GLY A 599 -69.54 33.88 1.84
CA GLY A 599 -70.79 33.74 2.63
C GLY A 599 -71.14 35.00 3.42
N SER A 600 -72.01 34.89 4.42
CA SER A 600 -72.50 35.99 5.23
C SER A 600 -72.74 35.58 6.69
N TYR A 601 -72.80 36.58 7.58
CA TYR A 601 -73.21 36.36 8.97
C TYR A 601 -74.21 37.44 9.40
N SER A 602 -75.06 37.09 10.36
CA SER A 602 -76.05 37.99 10.94
C SER A 602 -75.88 38.06 12.45
N LEU A 603 -76.17 39.25 12.99
CA LEU A 603 -76.16 39.54 14.42
C LEU A 603 -77.57 39.91 14.86
N SER A 604 -78.03 39.32 15.95
CA SER A 604 -79.35 39.62 16.50
C SER A 604 -79.32 39.63 18.03
N SER A 605 -80.17 40.46 18.62
CA SER A 605 -80.47 40.42 20.05
C SER A 605 -81.97 40.57 20.25
N THR A 606 -82.50 39.93 21.28
CA THR A 606 -83.92 40.06 21.66
C THR A 606 -84.22 41.36 22.39
N ALA A 607 -83.19 42.12 22.78
CA ALA A 607 -83.36 43.43 23.39
C ALA A 607 -83.96 44.44 22.41
N THR A 608 -84.90 45.25 22.88
CA THR A 608 -85.50 46.37 22.13
C THR A 608 -85.26 47.69 22.87
N THR A 609 -85.69 48.82 22.32
CA THR A 609 -85.61 50.14 22.98
C THR A 609 -86.28 50.15 24.37
N SER A 610 -87.30 49.31 24.59
CA SER A 610 -88.06 49.21 25.85
C SER A 610 -87.61 48.09 26.79
N SER A 611 -86.55 47.34 26.46
CA SER A 611 -86.01 46.28 27.32
C SER A 611 -85.50 46.84 28.66
N LYS A 612 -85.79 46.13 29.75
CA LYS A 612 -85.33 46.47 31.11
C LYS A 612 -83.84 46.26 31.28
N THR A 613 -83.26 46.85 32.31
CA THR A 613 -81.85 46.64 32.70
C THR A 613 -81.54 45.15 32.89
N GLY A 614 -80.37 44.71 32.41
CA GLY A 614 -79.95 43.31 32.41
C GLY A 614 -79.12 42.95 31.18
N ASP A 615 -78.68 41.69 31.12
CA ASP A 615 -77.85 41.14 30.04
C ASP A 615 -78.69 40.37 29.03
N TYR A 616 -78.53 40.70 27.75
CA TYR A 616 -79.21 40.06 26.64
C TYR A 616 -78.17 39.49 25.68
N ALA A 617 -78.33 38.24 25.25
CA ALA A 617 -77.42 37.65 24.27
C ALA A 617 -77.45 38.43 22.95
N ILE A 618 -76.28 38.60 22.35
CA ILE A 618 -76.10 38.98 20.95
C ILE A 618 -75.71 37.68 20.24
N ASN A 619 -76.68 37.06 19.57
CA ASN A 619 -76.45 35.84 18.81
C ASN A 619 -75.79 36.18 17.47
N VAL A 620 -74.81 35.38 17.08
CA VAL A 620 -74.20 35.40 15.77
C VAL A 620 -74.38 34.04 15.11
N SER A 621 -74.77 34.06 13.84
CA SER A 621 -74.94 32.87 13.01
C SER A 621 -74.67 33.22 11.54
N GLY A 622 -74.26 32.26 10.73
CA GLY A 622 -73.99 32.49 9.32
C GLY A 622 -73.60 31.22 8.57
N ASP A 623 -73.23 31.42 7.31
CA ASP A 623 -72.78 30.40 6.36
C ASP A 623 -71.38 30.71 5.82
N LEU A 624 -70.55 31.39 6.62
CA LEU A 624 -69.18 31.69 6.21
C LEU A 624 -68.43 30.39 5.93
N VAL A 625 -67.67 30.37 4.83
CA VAL A 625 -66.86 29.22 4.43
C VAL A 625 -65.48 29.63 3.94
N ASN A 626 -64.50 28.78 4.23
CA ASN A 626 -63.17 28.78 3.66
C ASN A 626 -62.56 27.38 3.84
N ALA A 627 -61.94 26.81 2.80
CA ALA A 627 -61.40 25.44 2.86
C ALA A 627 -60.28 25.26 3.91
N ASN A 628 -59.63 26.35 4.31
CA ASN A 628 -58.54 26.35 5.28
C ASN A 628 -59.00 26.57 6.73
N TYR A 629 -60.27 26.90 6.96
CA TYR A 629 -60.79 27.21 8.30
C TYR A 629 -62.05 26.44 8.66
N THR A 630 -62.08 25.89 9.87
CA THR A 630 -63.31 25.42 10.52
C THR A 630 -63.91 26.58 11.31
N ILE A 631 -65.04 27.12 10.84
CA ILE A 631 -65.65 28.35 11.37
C ILE A 631 -66.64 28.04 12.50
N GLY A 632 -66.44 28.66 13.66
CA GLY A 632 -67.31 28.58 14.83
C GLY A 632 -67.89 29.94 15.21
N TYR A 633 -69.14 29.94 15.67
CA TYR A 633 -69.88 31.15 16.06
C TYR A 633 -70.09 31.21 17.57
N GLN A 634 -69.78 32.34 18.20
CA GLN A 634 -69.93 32.54 19.64
C GLN A 634 -70.75 33.81 19.96
N PRO A 635 -71.76 33.72 20.85
CA PRO A 635 -72.55 34.89 21.22
C PRO A 635 -71.74 35.89 22.07
N GLY A 636 -72.20 37.13 22.04
CA GLY A 636 -71.79 38.22 22.93
C GLY A 636 -72.94 38.63 23.83
N THR A 637 -72.77 39.73 24.56
CA THR A 637 -73.77 40.25 25.51
C THR A 637 -74.01 41.74 25.29
N LEU A 638 -75.28 42.13 25.16
CA LEU A 638 -75.75 43.50 25.27
C LEU A 638 -76.21 43.75 26.71
N THR A 639 -75.46 44.56 27.46
CA THR A 639 -75.80 44.96 28.82
C THR A 639 -76.58 46.26 28.80
N ILE A 640 -77.79 46.26 29.36
CA ILE A 640 -78.62 47.46 29.52
C ILE A 640 -78.45 48.00 30.94
N ILE A 641 -77.93 49.22 31.06
CA ILE A 641 -77.71 49.92 32.32
C ILE A 641 -78.79 50.98 32.59
N PRO A 642 -79.07 51.32 33.86
CA PRO A 642 -79.99 52.41 34.20
C PRO A 642 -79.44 53.77 33.75
N ILE A 643 -80.33 54.77 33.65
CA ILE A 643 -79.94 56.17 33.42
C ILE A 643 -79.10 56.63 34.61
N ASP A 644 -77.98 57.32 34.32
CA ASP A 644 -77.16 57.95 35.35
C ASP A 644 -78.05 58.84 36.25
N PRO A 645 -78.12 58.59 37.57
CA PRO A 645 -78.94 59.37 38.49
C PRO A 645 -78.66 60.88 38.44
N ASP A 646 -77.45 61.29 38.07
CA ASP A 646 -77.08 62.70 37.98
C ASP A 646 -77.55 63.35 36.67
N ILE A 647 -77.76 62.58 35.59
CA ILE A 647 -78.45 63.03 34.37
C ILE A 647 -79.95 63.15 34.63
N LEU A 648 -80.55 62.26 35.43
CA LEU A 648 -81.98 62.32 35.77
C LEU A 648 -82.35 63.56 36.61
N LYS A 649 -81.43 64.06 37.45
CA LYS A 649 -81.60 65.33 38.19
C LYS A 649 -81.52 66.57 37.30
N ALA A 650 -80.88 66.50 36.14
CA ALA A 650 -80.69 67.65 35.25
C ALA A 650 -81.88 67.89 34.29
N ILE A 651 -82.81 66.93 34.14
CA ILE A 651 -83.94 67.00 33.19
C ILE A 651 -85.26 67.41 33.91
N ASP A 652 -85.25 67.58 35.23
CA ASP A 652 -86.45 67.95 35.99
C ASP A 652 -86.34 69.35 36.65
N PRO A 653 -86.53 70.45 35.90
CA PRO A 653 -86.82 71.74 36.50
C PRO A 653 -88.33 71.90 36.59
N VAL A 654 -88.93 71.53 37.74
CA VAL A 654 -90.11 72.16 38.39
C VAL A 654 -90.79 71.12 39.29
N LEU A 655 -90.31 71.04 40.53
CA LEU A 655 -91.16 71.05 41.73
C LEU A 655 -90.31 71.62 42.89
N SER A 656 -90.36 72.94 42.98
CA SER A 656 -89.81 73.76 44.04
C SER A 656 -90.56 73.57 45.37
N SER A 657 -89.81 73.65 46.47
CA SER A 657 -90.15 74.41 47.69
C SER A 657 -91.50 74.14 48.40
N ASN A 658 -91.45 73.60 49.62
CA ASN A 658 -91.73 74.42 50.81
C ASN A 658 -91.37 73.76 52.16
N SER A 659 -90.41 74.41 52.84
CA SER A 659 -90.27 74.65 54.28
C SER A 659 -90.25 73.50 55.30
N ASN A 660 -89.04 73.26 55.83
CA ASN A 660 -88.66 73.41 57.24
C ASN A 660 -89.44 72.65 58.33
N ASN A 661 -88.82 71.58 58.88
CA ASN A 661 -88.45 71.59 60.30
C ASN A 661 -87.32 70.59 60.63
N PHE A 662 -86.38 71.05 61.46
CA PHE A 662 -85.29 70.34 62.17
C PHE A 662 -84.03 69.84 61.41
N GLN A 663 -82.97 70.64 61.54
CA GLN A 663 -81.56 70.21 61.67
C GLN A 663 -81.31 69.89 63.18
N PRO A 664 -80.36 69.00 63.58
CA PRO A 664 -78.96 69.17 63.16
C PRO A 664 -78.08 67.90 63.05
N GLN A 665 -76.83 68.17 62.62
CA GLN A 665 -75.59 67.39 62.78
C GLN A 665 -75.43 66.20 61.81
N VAL A 666 -74.65 66.32 60.73
CA VAL A 666 -73.17 66.42 60.64
C VAL A 666 -72.46 65.20 61.23
N SER A 667 -71.99 64.31 60.35
CA SER A 667 -70.59 63.84 60.28
C SER A 667 -70.36 62.95 59.05
N SER A 668 -69.62 63.51 58.07
CA SER A 668 -68.54 62.89 57.26
C SER A 668 -68.72 61.43 56.80
N TYR A 669 -68.87 61.09 55.52
CA TYR A 669 -67.95 61.32 54.40
C TYR A 669 -66.47 61.31 54.80
N ASN A 670 -65.84 60.13 54.75
CA ASN A 670 -64.42 60.05 54.43
C ASN A 670 -64.29 59.43 53.04
N PHE A 671 -64.00 60.32 52.10
CA PHE A 671 -63.25 60.05 50.90
C PHE A 671 -61.82 59.70 51.33
N ASP A 672 -61.17 58.74 50.69
CA ASP A 672 -59.72 58.81 50.51
C ASP A 672 -59.41 58.57 49.04
N ILE A 673 -58.96 59.65 48.41
CA ILE A 673 -58.19 59.69 47.18
C ILE A 673 -56.73 59.95 47.58
N GLU A 674 -55.81 59.44 46.76
CA GLU A 674 -54.33 59.51 46.82
C GLU A 674 -53.70 58.40 47.68
N ASP A 675 -52.59 57.76 47.30
CA ASP A 675 -51.50 58.30 46.50
C ASP A 675 -50.68 57.22 45.76
N ARG A 676 -50.04 57.75 44.73
CA ARG A 676 -49.01 57.33 43.80
C ARG A 676 -47.89 56.37 44.28
N LYS A 677 -47.38 55.65 43.27
CA LYS A 677 -45.96 55.41 42.92
C LYS A 677 -45.06 54.61 43.87
N LYS A 678 -44.50 53.53 43.31
CA LYS A 678 -43.06 53.17 43.29
C LYS A 678 -42.90 52.07 42.22
N ASN A 679 -42.40 52.32 41.01
CA ASN A 679 -41.02 52.61 40.62
C ASN A 679 -39.96 51.84 41.43
N GLN A 680 -39.40 50.79 40.83
CA GLN A 680 -37.96 50.59 40.78
C GLN A 680 -37.56 50.05 39.39
N VAL A 681 -37.02 50.94 38.58
CA VAL A 681 -36.02 50.65 37.55
C VAL A 681 -34.67 50.91 38.21
N PRO A 682 -33.64 50.08 38.03
CA PRO A 682 -32.26 50.50 38.27
C PRO A 682 -31.70 51.13 37.00
N ASP A 683 -31.38 52.42 37.08
CA ASP A 683 -30.44 53.08 36.17
C ASP A 683 -29.14 53.32 36.95
N PHE A 684 -28.00 52.97 36.38
CA PHE A 684 -26.76 53.72 36.56
C PHE A 684 -25.87 53.59 35.32
N SER A 685 -26.07 54.55 34.40
CA SER A 685 -25.07 55.53 33.94
C SER A 685 -23.84 55.10 33.11
N PHE A 686 -23.87 55.54 31.86
CA PHE A 686 -22.90 56.37 31.13
C PHE A 686 -21.38 56.14 31.25
N LYS A 687 -20.77 55.91 30.07
CA LYS A 687 -19.66 56.73 29.57
C LYS A 687 -19.68 56.79 28.05
N SER A 688 -19.71 58.01 27.50
CA SER A 688 -19.49 58.33 26.09
C SER A 688 -18.04 58.75 25.86
N LEU A 689 -17.40 58.19 24.83
CA LEU A 689 -16.76 58.91 23.72
C LEU A 689 -16.37 57.88 22.65
#